data_AF-A0AAE8MAQ8-F1
#
_entry.id   AF-A0AAE8MAQ8-F1
#
_cell.length_a   1.000
_cell.length_b   1.000
_cell.length_c   1.000
_cell.angle_alpha   90.00
_cell.angle_beta   90.00
_cell.angle_gamma   90.00
#
_symmetry.space_group_name_H-M   'P 1'
#
loop_
_entity.id
_entity.type
_entity.pdbx_description
1 polymer ?
#
loop_
_entity_poly.entity_id
_entity_poly.type
_entity_poly.pdbx_seq_one_letter_code
_entity_poly.pdbx_strand_id
1 'polypeptide(L)'
;MASTDRSWSLKGLPLRENLSSGLLHLDGHPQTPSTPRGLTPLTSKVASVLSTTHSDTEFRDALTLLDERKIQNDAETRRRVRLDLQKEVIDSNGEVIAEFGRVAEQLRRIKTTIDKLNNGYEDMKSQVVEAHRQTLPALSEASSLLEQRRQIEIKQELLGAFRQHFVMTDNEVAVLTQTAEPVDGRFFDALSKAKKISKDCEILLGFEKQTLGLELMEQTSKNINLGFQKLYKWIQREFKTLNLENPQMNSSIRRALRVLAERPSLFQNCLDFFSEARERILSDSFYVALTGTSQLGTEDQSVKPIDMLAHDPLRYVGDMLAWIHSATVSEREALEVLFVAEGEELAKGFKSGRDAEIWRLIAEDDEVEADFNALKALNDLVDRDISGAARVLRQRMEQVIQANEDTIPAYKLANLVNFYRITFQKTLGPSSNLVELIGGLETEALRQFRALIRDHIATLQGEFQHAPLDLGPPPFLQESLKQLNAICKTYDASLSASEDRESEFENVLAEAFEPFMAGCENMAKNMNTQNGAIFLINCISSAVSSLEPFEFTQRRTRKLREKSDEAAKGLVTSQYHFFRRGSGLDAIFSKLEEDDEKSASLLDEKALSQASQTLDDFLPSALMDAMDNLKHLQDSKLAREVTEEAAEQFCNDFEQLEEVITEGDNDSVDSEEEEGFRSVFPRTTAEIRVLLS
;
A
#
# COMPACT_ATOMS: atom_id res chain seq x y z
N MET A 1 -38.04 -47.63 14.77
CA MET A 1 -39.43 -47.22 14.96
C MET A 1 -40.07 -47.00 13.59
N ALA A 2 -41.36 -47.33 13.46
CA ALA A 2 -42.23 -47.42 12.26
C ALA A 2 -41.99 -48.70 11.40
N SER A 3 -42.81 -49.75 11.54
CA SER A 3 -44.16 -50.00 10.95
C SER A 3 -44.04 -50.49 9.50
N THR A 4 -44.67 -51.55 8.98
CA THR A 4 -45.74 -52.49 9.37
C THR A 4 -45.82 -53.48 8.18
N ASP A 5 -46.00 -54.80 8.38
CA ASP A 5 -47.11 -55.51 7.71
C ASP A 5 -47.34 -56.96 8.16
N ARG A 6 -48.63 -57.31 8.09
CA ARG A 6 -49.41 -58.44 8.63
C ARG A 6 -49.10 -59.79 7.95
N SER A 7 -48.82 -60.87 8.70
CA SER A 7 -49.71 -61.94 9.20
C SER A 7 -50.42 -62.79 8.14
N TRP A 8 -50.30 -64.14 8.16
CA TRP A 8 -51.31 -65.17 7.79
C TRP A 8 -51.14 -66.36 8.78
N SER A 9 -52.03 -66.54 9.75
CA SER A 9 -53.24 -67.39 9.77
C SER A 9 -52.97 -68.91 9.82
N LEU A 10 -53.07 -69.49 11.03
CA LEU A 10 -53.14 -70.91 11.32
C LEU A 10 -54.56 -71.24 11.82
N LYS A 11 -55.30 -72.04 11.08
CA LYS A 11 -56.58 -72.65 11.51
C LYS A 11 -56.71 -74.07 10.97
N GLY A 12 -57.04 -75.00 11.87
CA GLY A 12 -58.04 -76.04 11.59
C GLY A 12 -57.56 -77.46 11.30
N LEU A 13 -57.43 -78.24 12.36
CA LEU A 13 -57.76 -79.69 12.55
C LEU A 13 -58.76 -80.30 11.52
N PRO A 14 -58.76 -81.65 11.25
CA PRO A 14 -59.04 -82.64 12.30
C PRO A 14 -58.35 -84.03 12.23
N LEU A 15 -58.18 -84.62 13.43
CA LEU A 15 -58.03 -86.06 13.66
C LEU A 15 -59.39 -86.76 13.47
N ARG A 16 -59.42 -87.94 12.84
CA ARG A 16 -60.59 -88.83 12.85
C ARG A 16 -60.19 -90.31 12.94
N GLU A 17 -60.48 -90.83 14.14
CA GLU A 17 -61.12 -92.11 14.50
C GLU A 17 -61.02 -93.33 13.57
N ASN A 18 -60.52 -94.41 14.20
CA ASN A 18 -60.66 -95.81 13.81
C ASN A 18 -62.13 -96.27 13.82
N LEU A 19 -62.58 -96.85 12.70
CA LEU A 19 -63.76 -97.70 12.61
C LEU A 19 -63.37 -98.98 11.86
N SER A 20 -63.18 -100.06 12.61
CA SER A 20 -63.15 -101.42 12.05
C SER A 20 -64.49 -102.09 12.33
N SER A 21 -65.21 -102.33 11.23
CA SER A 21 -66.45 -103.09 11.14
C SER A 21 -66.29 -104.52 11.66
N GLY A 22 -67.28 -104.98 12.42
CA GLY A 22 -67.51 -106.41 12.62
C GLY A 22 -68.10 -107.04 11.37
N LEU A 23 -67.87 -108.34 11.17
CA LEU A 23 -68.75 -109.20 10.40
C LEU A 23 -68.68 -110.64 10.93
N LEU A 24 -69.87 -111.23 10.89
CA LEU A 24 -70.39 -112.42 11.56
C LEU A 24 -69.75 -113.76 11.19
N HIS A 25 -69.97 -114.67 12.13
CA HIS A 25 -69.73 -116.12 12.20
C HIS A 25 -70.62 -116.94 11.23
N LEU A 26 -70.44 -118.28 11.31
CA LEU A 26 -71.29 -119.43 10.91
C LEU A 26 -70.76 -120.23 9.70
N ASP A 27 -70.78 -121.56 9.66
CA ASP A 27 -71.13 -122.61 10.63
C ASP A 27 -70.81 -124.00 10.03
N GLY A 28 -70.89 -125.03 10.87
CA GLY A 28 -71.71 -126.20 10.51
C GLY A 28 -71.04 -127.39 9.82
N HIS A 29 -70.71 -128.40 10.62
CA HIS A 29 -70.66 -129.79 10.18
C HIS A 29 -71.98 -130.51 10.57
N PRO A 30 -72.70 -131.16 9.65
CA PRO A 30 -73.73 -132.12 10.01
C PRO A 30 -73.17 -133.55 10.07
N GLN A 31 -73.65 -134.27 11.08
CA GLN A 31 -73.34 -135.65 11.43
C GLN A 31 -74.05 -136.66 10.52
N THR A 32 -73.38 -137.78 10.24
CA THR A 32 -73.94 -138.98 9.58
C THR A 32 -74.70 -139.87 10.58
N PRO A 33 -75.86 -140.44 10.24
CA PRO A 33 -76.55 -141.42 11.08
C PRO A 33 -76.03 -142.84 10.83
N SER A 34 -75.96 -143.64 11.90
CA SER A 34 -75.62 -145.07 11.89
C SER A 34 -76.88 -145.94 11.90
N THR A 35 -76.90 -146.99 11.07
CA THR A 35 -77.95 -148.01 11.00
C THR A 35 -77.63 -149.24 11.86
N PRO A 36 -78.59 -149.86 12.58
CA PRO A 36 -78.51 -151.25 13.01
C PRO A 36 -79.18 -152.19 11.98
N ARG A 37 -78.82 -153.47 12.04
CA ARG A 37 -79.02 -154.51 11.01
C ARG A 37 -80.45 -155.06 10.93
N GLY A 38 -80.92 -155.28 9.70
CA GLY A 38 -81.89 -156.34 9.35
C GLY A 38 -82.96 -155.94 8.32
N LEU A 39 -82.63 -155.99 7.02
CA LEU A 39 -83.46 -156.14 5.80
C LEU A 39 -82.78 -155.42 4.60
N THR A 40 -83.03 -155.87 3.37
CA THR A 40 -82.21 -155.72 2.14
C THR A 40 -81.75 -154.29 1.74
N PRO A 41 -80.54 -154.14 1.14
CA PRO A 41 -79.89 -152.85 0.83
C PRO A 41 -80.53 -152.01 -0.29
N LEU A 42 -81.50 -152.56 -1.03
CA LEU A 42 -82.27 -151.80 -2.02
C LEU A 42 -83.35 -150.92 -1.34
N THR A 43 -83.96 -151.44 -0.27
CA THR A 43 -85.10 -150.81 0.40
C THR A 43 -84.69 -149.56 1.19
N SER A 44 -83.48 -149.54 1.77
CA SER A 44 -82.93 -148.37 2.47
C SER A 44 -82.52 -147.25 1.51
N LYS A 45 -82.00 -147.59 0.32
CA LYS A 45 -81.69 -146.62 -0.74
C LYS A 45 -82.94 -146.02 -1.37
N VAL A 46 -83.97 -146.84 -1.61
CA VAL A 46 -85.26 -146.34 -2.13
C VAL A 46 -85.93 -145.43 -1.10
N ALA A 47 -85.87 -145.76 0.20
CA ALA A 47 -86.39 -144.89 1.25
C ALA A 47 -85.63 -143.55 1.35
N SER A 48 -84.30 -143.52 1.16
CA SER A 48 -83.54 -142.25 1.20
C SER A 48 -83.73 -141.38 -0.04
N VAL A 49 -83.99 -142.00 -1.20
CA VAL A 49 -84.29 -141.29 -2.46
C VAL A 49 -85.74 -140.77 -2.46
N LEU A 50 -86.67 -141.46 -1.80
CA LEU A 50 -88.04 -140.98 -1.64
C LEU A 50 -88.19 -139.95 -0.50
N SER A 51 -87.26 -139.90 0.45
CA SER A 51 -87.22 -138.89 1.52
C SER A 51 -86.52 -137.59 1.12
N THR A 52 -85.96 -137.51 -0.09
CA THR A 52 -85.36 -136.27 -0.62
C THR A 52 -86.45 -135.48 -1.33
N THR A 53 -86.92 -134.43 -0.66
CA THR A 53 -88.03 -133.57 -1.07
C THR A 53 -87.70 -132.82 -2.37
N HIS A 54 -88.60 -132.82 -3.35
CA HIS A 54 -88.47 -132.15 -4.66
C HIS A 54 -88.40 -130.61 -4.63
N SER A 55 -88.22 -129.99 -3.45
CA SER A 55 -88.25 -128.54 -3.22
C SER A 55 -86.88 -127.91 -2.95
N ASP A 56 -85.81 -128.70 -2.92
CA ASP A 56 -84.46 -128.21 -2.65
C ASP A 56 -83.81 -127.67 -3.94
N THR A 57 -83.64 -126.36 -4.00
CA THR A 57 -83.04 -125.63 -5.13
C THR A 57 -81.59 -126.01 -5.35
N GLU A 58 -80.82 -126.29 -4.28
CA GLU A 58 -79.42 -126.70 -4.42
C GLU A 58 -79.33 -128.11 -5.01
N PHE A 59 -80.25 -129.00 -4.62
CA PHE A 59 -80.34 -130.33 -5.19
C PHE A 59 -80.76 -130.29 -6.67
N ARG A 60 -81.69 -129.40 -7.03
CA ARG A 60 -82.09 -129.18 -8.43
C ARG A 60 -80.95 -128.60 -9.26
N ASP A 61 -80.21 -127.63 -8.73
CA ASP A 61 -79.05 -127.03 -9.40
C ASP A 61 -77.88 -128.02 -9.51
N ALA A 62 -77.69 -128.87 -8.50
CA ALA A 62 -76.73 -129.97 -8.58
C ALA A 62 -77.15 -131.01 -9.64
N LEU A 63 -78.45 -131.30 -9.77
CA LEU A 63 -78.99 -132.18 -10.81
C LEU A 63 -78.91 -131.56 -12.20
N THR A 64 -79.18 -130.25 -12.38
CA THR A 64 -79.00 -129.57 -13.67
C THR A 64 -77.53 -129.49 -14.04
N LEU A 65 -76.63 -129.23 -13.10
CA LEU A 65 -75.18 -129.31 -13.34
C LEU A 65 -74.76 -130.74 -13.69
N LEU A 66 -75.36 -131.77 -13.09
CA LEU A 66 -75.08 -133.17 -13.45
C LEU A 66 -75.60 -133.51 -14.86
N ASP A 67 -76.77 -132.97 -15.23
CA ASP A 67 -77.42 -133.17 -16.53
C ASP A 67 -76.69 -132.41 -17.65
N GLU A 68 -76.28 -131.17 -17.42
CA GLU A 68 -75.39 -130.39 -18.31
C GLU A 68 -74.06 -131.12 -18.55
N ARG A 69 -73.55 -131.82 -17.53
CA ARG A 69 -72.33 -132.65 -17.61
C ARG A 69 -72.52 -133.97 -18.37
N LYS A 70 -73.74 -134.34 -18.79
CA LYS A 70 -74.09 -135.53 -19.62
C LYS A 70 -73.41 -136.83 -19.16
N ILE A 71 -73.36 -137.08 -17.85
CA ILE A 71 -72.63 -138.21 -17.27
C ILE A 71 -73.36 -139.53 -17.56
N GLN A 72 -72.73 -140.46 -18.27
CA GLN A 72 -73.29 -141.79 -18.52
C GLN A 72 -73.10 -142.73 -17.32
N ASN A 73 -74.14 -143.52 -17.01
CA ASN A 73 -74.22 -144.34 -15.80
C ASN A 73 -73.52 -145.70 -15.93
N ASP A 74 -72.20 -145.66 -16.16
CA ASP A 74 -71.33 -146.84 -16.17
C ASP A 74 -70.62 -147.04 -14.82
N ALA A 75 -70.17 -148.28 -14.56
CA ALA A 75 -69.53 -148.64 -13.30
C ALA A 75 -68.21 -147.90 -13.04
N GLU A 76 -67.47 -147.51 -14.10
CA GLU A 76 -66.25 -146.72 -14.00
C GLU A 76 -66.52 -145.25 -13.66
N THR A 77 -67.51 -144.64 -14.32
CA THR A 77 -67.93 -143.24 -14.09
C THR A 77 -68.40 -143.03 -12.65
N ARG A 78 -69.15 -143.99 -12.10
CA ARG A 78 -69.60 -143.95 -10.68
C ARG A 78 -68.45 -143.88 -9.66
N ARG A 79 -67.25 -144.39 -9.99
CA ARG A 79 -66.06 -144.30 -9.13
C ARG A 79 -65.22 -143.05 -9.36
N ARG A 80 -65.23 -142.47 -10.57
CA ARG A 80 -64.38 -141.32 -10.93
C ARG A 80 -65.02 -139.95 -10.72
N VAL A 81 -66.35 -139.81 -10.82
CA VAL A 81 -67.03 -138.49 -10.74
C VAL A 81 -66.67 -137.71 -9.47
N ARG A 82 -66.57 -138.37 -8.31
CA ARG A 82 -66.16 -137.68 -7.07
C ARG A 82 -64.72 -137.18 -7.13
N LEU A 83 -63.81 -137.98 -7.71
CA LEU A 83 -62.41 -137.63 -7.85
C LEU A 83 -62.23 -136.49 -8.86
N ASP A 84 -62.96 -136.53 -9.97
CA ASP A 84 -62.89 -135.49 -11.01
C ASP A 84 -63.45 -134.16 -10.49
N LEU A 85 -64.56 -134.17 -9.74
CA LEU A 85 -65.11 -132.97 -9.11
C LEU A 85 -64.16 -132.37 -8.06
N GLN A 86 -63.54 -133.23 -7.23
CA GLN A 86 -62.55 -132.77 -6.25
C GLN A 86 -61.31 -132.20 -6.94
N LYS A 87 -60.88 -132.79 -8.05
CA LYS A 87 -59.78 -132.27 -8.85
C LYS A 87 -60.11 -130.91 -9.46
N GLU A 88 -61.31 -130.74 -10.01
CA GLU A 88 -61.78 -129.48 -10.60
C GLU A 88 -61.82 -128.34 -9.55
N VAL A 89 -62.32 -128.61 -8.34
CA VAL A 89 -62.31 -127.61 -7.24
C VAL A 89 -60.89 -127.29 -6.77
N ILE A 90 -59.98 -128.27 -6.77
CA ILE A 90 -58.57 -128.03 -6.45
C ILE A 90 -57.92 -127.19 -7.56
N ASP A 91 -58.21 -127.48 -8.82
CA ASP A 91 -57.65 -126.75 -9.96
C ASP A 91 -58.18 -125.30 -9.99
N SER A 92 -59.47 -125.07 -9.74
CA SER A 92 -60.05 -123.73 -9.68
C SER A 92 -59.52 -122.92 -8.51
N ASN A 93 -59.39 -123.52 -7.32
CA ASN A 93 -58.78 -122.87 -6.17
C ASN A 93 -57.28 -122.62 -6.38
N GLY A 94 -56.59 -123.50 -7.10
CA GLY A 94 -55.22 -123.32 -7.54
C GLY A 94 -55.05 -122.11 -8.46
N GLU A 95 -55.98 -121.90 -9.39
CA GLU A 95 -55.98 -120.75 -10.30
C GLU A 95 -56.22 -119.43 -9.54
N VAL A 96 -57.15 -119.40 -8.59
CA VAL A 96 -57.39 -118.23 -7.72
C VAL A 96 -56.15 -117.90 -6.87
N ILE A 97 -55.50 -118.91 -6.27
CA ILE A 97 -54.27 -118.70 -5.49
C ILE A 97 -53.14 -118.19 -6.39
N ALA A 98 -53.05 -118.66 -7.63
CA ALA A 98 -52.05 -118.18 -8.58
C ALA A 98 -52.26 -116.69 -8.91
N GLU A 99 -53.50 -116.26 -9.16
CA GLU A 99 -53.81 -114.84 -9.41
C GLU A 99 -53.58 -113.96 -8.16
N PHE A 100 -54.01 -114.38 -6.97
CA PHE A 100 -53.72 -113.65 -5.72
C PHE A 100 -52.22 -113.63 -5.40
N GLY A 101 -51.49 -114.68 -5.77
CA GLY A 101 -50.02 -114.73 -5.69
C GLY A 101 -49.37 -113.64 -6.53
N ARG A 102 -49.87 -113.39 -7.74
CA ARG A 102 -49.39 -112.27 -8.60
C ARG A 102 -49.65 -110.91 -7.96
N VAL A 103 -50.81 -110.71 -7.34
CA VAL A 103 -51.14 -109.45 -6.64
C VAL A 103 -50.26 -109.24 -5.41
N ALA A 104 -50.02 -110.28 -4.62
CA ALA A 104 -49.12 -110.21 -3.47
C ALA A 104 -47.67 -109.90 -3.88
N GLU A 105 -47.22 -110.45 -5.00
CA GLU A 105 -45.90 -110.16 -5.58
C GLU A 105 -45.78 -108.68 -5.98
N GLN A 106 -46.83 -108.11 -6.60
CA GLN A 106 -46.87 -106.68 -6.96
C GLN A 106 -46.85 -105.77 -5.72
N LEU A 107 -47.61 -106.12 -4.68
CA LEU A 107 -47.57 -105.39 -3.40
C LEU A 107 -46.20 -105.46 -2.72
N ARG A 108 -45.53 -106.61 -2.76
CA ARG A 108 -44.13 -106.74 -2.30
C ARG A 108 -43.18 -105.87 -3.11
N ARG A 109 -43.32 -105.83 -4.44
CA ARG A 109 -42.52 -104.94 -5.29
C ARG A 109 -42.71 -103.49 -4.89
N ILE A 110 -43.95 -103.00 -4.76
CA ILE A 110 -44.25 -101.63 -4.35
C ILE A 110 -43.61 -101.32 -2.98
N LYS A 111 -43.73 -102.22 -2.00
CA LYS A 111 -43.09 -102.06 -0.70
C LYS A 111 -41.57 -101.91 -0.84
N THR A 112 -40.91 -102.77 -1.63
CA THR A 112 -39.46 -102.64 -1.86
C THR A 112 -39.09 -101.35 -2.58
N THR A 113 -39.94 -100.82 -3.47
CA THR A 113 -39.70 -99.54 -4.13
C THR A 113 -39.85 -98.37 -3.15
N ILE A 114 -40.84 -98.42 -2.24
CA ILE A 114 -41.02 -97.43 -1.18
C ILE A 114 -39.85 -97.47 -0.20
N ASP A 115 -39.40 -98.66 0.21
CA ASP A 115 -38.25 -98.81 1.10
C ASP A 115 -36.98 -98.25 0.44
N LYS A 116 -36.76 -98.50 -0.87
CA LYS A 116 -35.66 -97.90 -1.64
C LYS A 116 -35.77 -96.39 -1.73
N LEU A 117 -36.97 -95.84 -1.95
CA LEU A 117 -37.20 -94.40 -2.03
C LEU A 117 -36.94 -93.73 -0.67
N ASN A 118 -37.42 -94.33 0.41
CA ASN A 118 -37.26 -93.80 1.75
C ASN A 118 -35.80 -93.83 2.19
N ASN A 119 -35.08 -94.91 1.88
CA ASN A 119 -33.63 -94.98 2.09
C ASN A 119 -32.91 -93.92 1.25
N GLY A 120 -33.26 -93.76 -0.03
CA GLY A 120 -32.69 -92.71 -0.87
C GLY A 120 -32.97 -91.28 -0.37
N TYR A 121 -34.14 -91.06 0.22
CA TYR A 121 -34.49 -89.78 0.84
C TYR A 121 -33.66 -89.50 2.10
N GLU A 122 -33.51 -90.47 2.99
CA GLU A 122 -32.69 -90.31 4.20
C GLU A 122 -31.20 -90.19 3.86
N ASP A 123 -30.69 -90.94 2.88
CA ASP A 123 -29.32 -90.79 2.37
C ASP A 123 -29.09 -89.38 1.80
N MET A 124 -30.01 -88.89 0.97
CA MET A 124 -29.91 -87.54 0.40
C MET A 124 -29.99 -86.47 1.48
N LYS A 125 -30.91 -86.60 2.44
CA LYS A 125 -31.03 -85.67 3.57
C LYS A 125 -29.76 -85.65 4.42
N SER A 126 -29.17 -86.82 4.70
CA SER A 126 -27.90 -86.93 5.42
C SER A 126 -26.76 -86.23 4.67
N GLN A 127 -26.65 -86.46 3.36
CA GLN A 127 -25.66 -85.79 2.52
C GLN A 127 -25.84 -84.27 2.48
N VAL A 128 -27.08 -83.77 2.39
CA VAL A 128 -27.37 -82.34 2.41
C VAL A 128 -27.01 -81.71 3.76
N VAL A 129 -27.33 -82.36 4.88
CA VAL A 129 -26.97 -81.86 6.21
C VAL A 129 -25.46 -81.86 6.42
N GLU A 130 -24.76 -82.91 5.99
CA GLU A 130 -23.31 -82.99 6.10
C GLU A 130 -22.61 -81.95 5.20
N ALA A 131 -23.09 -81.76 3.97
CA ALA A 131 -22.61 -80.70 3.08
C ALA A 131 -22.84 -79.31 3.70
N HIS A 132 -24.00 -79.07 4.30
CA HIS A 132 -24.30 -77.80 4.97
C HIS A 132 -23.44 -77.59 6.23
N ARG A 133 -23.16 -78.65 7.00
CA ARG A 133 -22.27 -78.63 8.16
C ARG A 133 -20.83 -78.31 7.77
N GLN A 134 -20.36 -78.85 6.64
CA GLN A 134 -19.02 -78.59 6.11
C GLN A 134 -18.89 -77.21 5.45
N THR A 135 -19.94 -76.75 4.76
CA THR A 135 -19.91 -75.48 3.99
C THR A 135 -20.12 -74.26 4.87
N LEU A 136 -20.92 -74.35 5.94
CA LEU A 136 -21.25 -73.20 6.78
C LEU A 136 -20.03 -72.53 7.44
N PRO A 137 -19.04 -73.26 8.02
CA PRO A 137 -17.81 -72.65 8.52
C PRO A 137 -17.01 -71.96 7.42
N ALA A 138 -16.83 -72.60 6.27
CA ALA A 138 -16.12 -72.04 5.13
C ALA A 138 -16.81 -70.78 4.57
N LEU A 139 -18.14 -70.74 4.56
CA LEU A 139 -18.92 -69.56 4.15
C LEU A 139 -18.79 -68.42 5.17
N SER A 140 -18.79 -68.74 6.47
CA SER A 140 -18.59 -67.74 7.54
C SER A 140 -17.16 -67.17 7.56
N GLU A 141 -16.16 -68.01 7.26
CA GLU A 141 -14.79 -67.58 7.12
C GLU A 141 -14.61 -66.73 5.85
N ALA A 142 -15.19 -67.15 4.72
CA ALA A 142 -15.19 -66.38 3.49
C ALA A 142 -15.87 -65.01 3.64
N SER A 143 -17.00 -64.93 4.35
CA SER A 143 -17.67 -63.64 4.61
C SER A 143 -16.85 -62.74 5.53
N SER A 144 -16.21 -63.30 6.56
CA SER A 144 -15.26 -62.58 7.41
C SER A 144 -14.06 -62.06 6.61
N LEU A 145 -13.47 -62.89 5.75
CA LEU A 145 -12.35 -62.51 4.89
C LEU A 145 -12.74 -61.45 3.86
N LEU A 146 -13.95 -61.52 3.28
CA LEU A 146 -14.46 -60.49 2.38
C LEU A 146 -14.67 -59.16 3.09
N GLU A 147 -15.19 -59.16 4.32
CA GLU A 147 -15.32 -57.94 5.11
C GLU A 147 -13.94 -57.38 5.49
N GLN A 148 -12.98 -58.24 5.88
CA GLN A 148 -11.60 -57.81 6.12
C GLN A 148 -10.96 -57.22 4.87
N ARG A 149 -11.15 -57.84 3.69
CA ARG A 149 -10.66 -57.32 2.41
C ARG A 149 -11.23 -55.93 2.12
N ARG A 150 -12.55 -55.76 2.29
CA ARG A 150 -13.21 -54.46 2.13
C ARG A 150 -12.65 -53.40 3.07
N GLN A 151 -12.40 -53.75 4.33
CA GLN A 151 -11.78 -52.84 5.31
C GLN A 151 -10.34 -52.46 4.93
N ILE A 152 -9.57 -53.39 4.37
CA ILE A 152 -8.21 -53.13 3.89
C ILE A 152 -8.23 -52.24 2.64
N GLU A 153 -9.13 -52.50 1.69
CA GLU A 153 -9.32 -51.67 0.49
C GLU A 153 -9.64 -50.21 0.86
N ILE A 154 -10.59 -50.00 1.79
CA ILE A 154 -10.93 -48.65 2.30
C ILE A 154 -9.71 -48.00 2.96
N LYS A 155 -8.95 -48.74 3.77
CA LYS A 155 -7.72 -48.21 4.41
C LYS A 155 -6.64 -47.86 3.40
N GLN A 156 -6.51 -48.63 2.33
CA GLN A 156 -5.54 -48.38 1.26
C GLN A 156 -5.92 -47.12 0.46
N GLU A 157 -7.20 -46.96 0.12
CA GLU A 157 -7.71 -45.75 -0.53
C GLU A 157 -7.52 -44.52 0.35
N LEU A 158 -7.86 -44.62 1.65
CA LEU A 158 -7.67 -43.54 2.61
C LEU A 158 -6.18 -43.17 2.77
N LEU A 159 -5.28 -44.15 2.86
CA LEU A 159 -3.84 -43.90 2.93
C LEU A 159 -3.31 -43.25 1.64
N GLY A 160 -3.83 -43.65 0.48
CA GLY A 160 -3.53 -43.04 -0.81
C GLY A 160 -3.92 -41.57 -0.86
N ALA A 161 -5.15 -41.25 -0.45
CA ALA A 161 -5.65 -39.89 -0.37
C ALA A 161 -4.87 -39.07 0.68
N PHE A 162 -4.59 -39.64 1.84
CA PHE A 162 -3.80 -39.01 2.89
C PHE A 162 -2.39 -38.65 2.39
N ARG A 163 -1.68 -39.58 1.74
CA ARG A 163 -0.35 -39.33 1.21
C ARG A 163 -0.34 -38.24 0.13
N GLN A 164 -1.32 -38.22 -0.76
CA GLN A 164 -1.40 -37.18 -1.81
C GLN A 164 -1.67 -35.79 -1.23
N HIS A 165 -2.46 -35.71 -0.16
CA HIS A 165 -2.86 -34.46 0.45
C HIS A 165 -1.81 -33.90 1.41
N PHE A 166 -1.26 -34.75 2.28
CA PHE A 166 -0.43 -34.35 3.41
C PHE A 166 1.08 -34.54 3.18
N VAL A 167 1.51 -35.37 2.23
CA VAL A 167 2.94 -35.64 2.00
C VAL A 167 3.40 -34.98 0.69
N MET A 168 4.47 -34.18 0.78
CA MET A 168 5.13 -33.61 -0.40
C MET A 168 5.96 -34.68 -1.10
N THR A 169 5.99 -34.65 -2.43
CA THR A 169 6.87 -35.53 -3.21
C THR A 169 8.32 -35.07 -3.13
N ASP A 170 9.28 -36.00 -3.28
CA ASP A 170 10.72 -35.67 -3.24
C ASP A 170 11.10 -34.58 -4.25
N ASN A 171 10.43 -34.54 -5.41
CA ASN A 171 10.61 -33.50 -6.42
C ASN A 171 10.14 -32.11 -5.93
N GLU A 172 9.00 -32.04 -5.24
CA GLU A 172 8.50 -30.77 -4.67
C GLU A 172 9.41 -30.27 -3.55
N VAL A 173 9.92 -31.19 -2.71
CA VAL A 173 10.89 -30.85 -1.67
C VAL A 173 12.21 -30.39 -2.28
N ALA A 174 12.70 -31.04 -3.34
CA ALA A 174 13.91 -30.64 -4.04
C ALA A 174 13.78 -29.23 -4.63
N VAL A 175 12.64 -28.92 -5.27
CA VAL A 175 12.37 -27.59 -5.83
C VAL A 175 12.39 -26.51 -4.74
N LEU A 176 11.89 -26.78 -3.53
CA LEU A 176 11.92 -25.82 -2.41
C LEU A 176 13.30 -25.68 -1.76
N THR A 177 14.06 -26.77 -1.63
CA THR A 177 15.25 -26.81 -0.77
C THR A 177 16.58 -26.69 -1.53
N GLN A 178 16.66 -27.21 -2.76
CA GLN A 178 17.91 -27.22 -3.52
C GLN A 178 18.15 -25.87 -4.19
N THR A 179 19.31 -25.26 -3.92
CA THR A 179 19.71 -23.97 -4.50
C THR A 179 20.05 -24.05 -6.00
N ALA A 180 20.27 -25.25 -6.53
CA ALA A 180 20.59 -25.48 -7.95
C ALA A 180 19.36 -25.36 -8.87
N GLU A 181 18.17 -25.63 -8.35
CA GLU A 181 16.91 -25.52 -9.10
C GLU A 181 16.46 -24.05 -9.20
N PRO A 182 15.92 -23.59 -10.34
CA PRO A 182 15.48 -22.20 -10.52
C PRO A 182 14.26 -21.86 -9.64
N VAL A 183 14.02 -20.55 -9.44
CA VAL A 183 12.80 -20.03 -8.83
C VAL A 183 11.81 -19.72 -9.95
N ASP A 184 10.97 -20.69 -10.29
CA ASP A 184 9.98 -20.62 -11.35
C ASP A 184 8.55 -20.81 -10.82
N GLY A 185 7.56 -20.95 -11.72
CA GLY A 185 6.17 -21.23 -11.33
C GLY A 185 6.04 -22.46 -10.43
N ARG A 186 6.85 -23.49 -10.66
CA ARG A 186 6.82 -24.75 -9.89
C ARG A 186 7.26 -24.53 -8.45
N PHE A 187 8.23 -23.65 -8.23
CA PHE A 187 8.64 -23.24 -6.88
C PHE A 187 7.48 -22.61 -6.11
N PHE A 188 6.78 -21.64 -6.72
CA PHE A 188 5.66 -20.97 -6.07
C PHE A 188 4.49 -21.93 -5.80
N ASP A 189 4.21 -22.84 -6.73
CA ASP A 189 3.17 -23.87 -6.57
C ASP A 189 3.52 -24.83 -5.43
N ALA A 190 4.77 -25.32 -5.37
CA ALA A 190 5.25 -26.18 -4.29
C ALA A 190 5.21 -25.47 -2.92
N LEU A 191 5.55 -24.18 -2.86
CA LEU A 191 5.50 -23.40 -1.63
C LEU A 191 4.06 -23.17 -1.16
N SER A 192 3.14 -22.89 -2.09
CA SER A 192 1.71 -22.77 -1.79
C SER A 192 1.11 -24.08 -1.26
N LYS A 193 1.51 -25.21 -1.85
CA LYS A 193 1.14 -26.55 -1.40
C LYS A 193 1.67 -26.84 0.00
N ALA A 194 2.94 -26.52 0.27
CA ALA A 194 3.53 -26.68 1.61
C ALA A 194 2.77 -25.85 2.66
N LYS A 195 2.45 -24.59 2.37
CA LYS A 195 1.64 -23.74 3.28
C LYS A 195 0.25 -24.34 3.53
N LYS A 196 -0.42 -24.82 2.47
CA LYS A 196 -1.71 -25.48 2.58
C LYS A 196 -1.63 -26.74 3.45
N ILE A 197 -0.62 -27.59 3.23
CA ILE A 197 -0.36 -28.77 4.07
C ILE A 197 -0.17 -28.36 5.53
N SER A 198 0.64 -27.34 5.82
CA SER A 198 0.87 -26.86 7.18
C SER A 198 -0.43 -26.43 7.86
N LYS A 199 -1.30 -25.71 7.16
CA LYS A 199 -2.62 -25.30 7.67
C LYS A 199 -3.55 -26.48 7.87
N ASP A 200 -3.61 -27.40 6.91
CA ASP A 200 -4.46 -28.57 6.99
C ASP A 200 -3.98 -29.55 8.10
N CYS A 201 -2.69 -29.52 8.47
CA CYS A 201 -2.17 -30.26 9.61
C CYS A 201 -2.74 -29.78 10.95
N GLU A 202 -3.21 -28.53 11.07
CA GLU A 202 -3.89 -28.04 12.27
C GLU A 202 -5.15 -28.86 12.58
N ILE A 203 -5.85 -29.34 11.53
CA ILE A 203 -7.02 -30.21 11.67
C ILE A 203 -6.61 -31.55 12.30
N LEU A 204 -5.42 -32.07 11.96
CA LEU A 204 -4.89 -33.33 12.50
C LEU A 204 -4.52 -33.23 13.99
N LEU A 205 -4.24 -32.02 14.49
CA LEU A 205 -3.95 -31.76 15.91
C LEU A 205 -5.21 -31.83 16.79
N GLY A 206 -6.41 -31.73 16.20
CA GLY A 206 -7.69 -31.89 16.91
C GLY A 206 -8.04 -33.32 17.31
N PHE A 207 -7.26 -34.33 16.88
CA PHE A 207 -7.48 -35.74 17.16
C PHE A 207 -6.57 -36.27 18.29
N GLU A 208 -7.00 -37.34 18.96
CA GLU A 208 -6.36 -37.93 20.16
C GLU A 208 -4.89 -38.38 19.99
N LYS A 209 -4.39 -38.50 18.76
CA LYS A 209 -2.99 -38.90 18.45
C LYS A 209 -2.31 -37.82 17.60
N GLN A 210 -1.74 -36.84 18.28
CA GLN A 210 -1.17 -35.62 17.68
C GLN A 210 0.24 -35.80 17.08
N THR A 211 0.93 -36.91 17.33
CA THR A 211 2.36 -37.08 16.97
C THR A 211 2.63 -36.96 15.46
N LEU A 212 1.79 -37.58 14.63
CA LEU A 212 1.95 -37.52 13.16
C LEU A 212 1.68 -36.12 12.61
N GLY A 213 0.65 -35.44 13.13
CA GLY A 213 0.33 -34.06 12.74
C GLY A 213 1.45 -33.09 13.10
N LEU A 214 2.03 -33.24 14.29
CA LEU A 214 3.18 -32.44 14.75
C LEU A 214 4.43 -32.70 13.91
N GLU A 215 4.78 -33.96 13.66
CA GLU A 215 5.95 -34.31 12.84
C GLU A 215 5.83 -33.77 11.41
N LEU A 216 4.65 -33.91 10.80
CA LEU A 216 4.41 -33.41 9.46
C LEU A 216 4.42 -31.88 9.40
N MET A 217 3.85 -31.22 10.41
CA MET A 217 3.89 -29.76 10.54
C MET A 217 5.33 -29.26 10.71
N GLU A 218 6.15 -29.94 11.51
CA GLU A 218 7.58 -29.61 11.68
C GLU A 218 8.35 -29.75 10.37
N GLN A 219 8.19 -30.89 9.67
CA GLN A 219 8.83 -31.13 8.37
C GLN A 219 8.41 -30.10 7.32
N THR A 220 7.11 -29.80 7.25
CA THR A 220 6.55 -28.84 6.29
C THR A 220 7.02 -27.41 6.61
N SER A 221 7.03 -27.03 7.89
CA SER A 221 7.54 -25.74 8.35
C SER A 221 9.03 -25.57 8.02
N LYS A 222 9.83 -26.63 8.20
CA LYS A 222 11.24 -26.63 7.81
C LYS A 222 11.41 -26.42 6.31
N ASN A 223 10.61 -27.09 5.47
CA ASN A 223 10.63 -26.92 4.02
C ASN A 223 10.21 -25.51 3.60
N ILE A 224 9.18 -24.94 4.25
CA ILE A 224 8.75 -23.55 4.04
C ILE A 224 9.90 -22.58 4.35
N ASN A 225 10.56 -22.74 5.51
CA ASN A 225 11.67 -21.88 5.92
C ASN A 225 12.86 -21.96 4.94
N LEU A 226 13.22 -23.17 4.50
CA LEU A 226 14.25 -23.36 3.46
C LEU A 226 13.83 -22.74 2.12
N GLY A 227 12.55 -22.85 1.75
CA GLY A 227 11.99 -22.20 0.58
C GLY A 227 12.12 -20.68 0.64
N PHE A 228 11.75 -20.04 1.76
CA PHE A 228 11.94 -18.61 1.95
C PHE A 228 13.41 -18.18 1.93
N GLN A 229 14.32 -18.96 2.51
CA GLN A 229 15.77 -18.70 2.42
C GLN A 229 16.30 -18.80 0.99
N LYS A 230 15.81 -19.78 0.22
CA LYS A 230 16.15 -19.91 -1.21
C LYS A 230 15.63 -18.71 -2.01
N LEU A 231 14.37 -18.33 -1.78
CA LEU A 231 13.75 -17.16 -2.40
C LEU A 231 14.52 -15.87 -2.09
N TYR A 232 14.87 -15.66 -0.82
CA TYR A 232 15.68 -14.54 -0.36
C TYR A 232 17.03 -14.47 -1.08
N LYS A 233 17.79 -15.57 -1.12
CA LYS A 233 19.09 -15.63 -1.81
C LYS A 233 18.97 -15.43 -3.31
N TRP A 234 17.87 -15.89 -3.92
CA TRP A 234 17.61 -15.66 -5.33
C TRP A 234 17.35 -14.17 -5.60
N ILE A 235 16.45 -13.53 -4.85
CA ILE A 235 16.16 -12.08 -4.95
C ILE A 235 17.45 -11.24 -4.81
N GLN A 236 18.30 -11.56 -3.82
CA GLN A 236 19.59 -10.86 -3.65
C GLN A 236 20.51 -10.98 -4.86
N ARG A 237 20.52 -12.12 -5.57
CA ARG A 237 21.33 -12.28 -6.79
C ARG A 237 20.74 -11.47 -7.94
N GLU A 238 19.43 -11.54 -8.12
CA GLU A 238 18.73 -10.80 -9.17
C GLU A 238 18.92 -9.29 -8.99
N PHE A 239 18.87 -8.78 -7.75
CA PHE A 239 19.12 -7.35 -7.46
C PHE A 239 20.52 -6.87 -7.84
N LYS A 240 21.55 -7.72 -7.79
CA LYS A 240 22.90 -7.36 -8.27
C LYS A 240 22.98 -7.23 -9.79
N THR A 241 22.16 -7.98 -10.51
CA THR A 241 22.14 -8.03 -11.98
C THR A 241 20.94 -7.29 -12.57
N LEU A 242 20.21 -6.56 -11.73
CA LEU A 242 18.94 -5.97 -12.11
C LEU A 242 19.16 -4.82 -13.09
N ASN A 243 18.82 -5.07 -14.35
CA ASN A 243 18.52 -4.04 -15.31
C ASN A 243 17.02 -3.68 -15.25
N LEU A 244 16.73 -2.51 -14.69
CA LEU A 244 15.36 -1.97 -14.54
C LEU A 244 14.62 -1.81 -15.88
N GLU A 245 15.36 -1.77 -17.01
CA GLU A 245 14.81 -1.65 -18.36
C GLU A 245 14.20 -2.95 -18.91
N ASN A 246 14.41 -4.10 -18.26
CA ASN A 246 13.89 -5.39 -18.75
C ASN A 246 12.54 -5.78 -18.10
N PRO A 247 11.40 -5.70 -18.82
CA PRO A 247 10.07 -5.91 -18.24
C PRO A 247 9.81 -7.34 -17.75
N GLN A 248 10.48 -8.34 -18.36
CA GLN A 248 10.27 -9.75 -18.00
C GLN A 248 10.86 -10.06 -16.62
N MET A 249 12.05 -9.56 -16.35
CA MET A 249 12.72 -9.70 -15.06
C MET A 249 11.95 -8.98 -13.94
N ASN A 250 11.35 -7.84 -14.25
CA ASN A 250 10.48 -7.11 -13.31
C ASN A 250 9.24 -7.94 -12.92
N SER A 251 8.71 -8.82 -13.79
CA SER A 251 7.53 -9.63 -13.46
C SER A 251 7.80 -10.79 -12.48
N SER A 252 8.94 -11.49 -12.64
CA SER A 252 9.32 -12.59 -11.76
C SER A 252 9.75 -12.10 -10.37
N ILE A 253 10.46 -10.97 -10.32
CA ILE A 253 10.91 -10.36 -9.07
C ILE A 253 9.73 -9.80 -8.28
N ARG A 254 8.76 -9.17 -8.95
CA ARG A 254 7.49 -8.73 -8.34
C ARG A 254 6.75 -9.87 -7.65
N ARG A 255 6.54 -10.98 -8.37
CA ARG A 255 5.93 -12.19 -7.79
C ARG A 255 6.72 -12.72 -6.58
N ALA A 256 8.05 -12.70 -6.65
CA ALA A 256 8.92 -13.12 -5.56
C ALA A 256 8.84 -12.20 -4.34
N LEU A 257 8.86 -10.88 -4.53
CA LEU A 257 8.75 -9.87 -3.48
C LEU A 257 7.39 -9.94 -2.76
N ARG A 258 6.31 -10.17 -3.51
CA ARG A 258 4.97 -10.38 -2.94
C ARG A 258 4.90 -11.55 -1.98
N VAL A 259 5.50 -12.68 -2.37
CA VAL A 259 5.56 -13.87 -1.51
C VAL A 259 6.49 -13.62 -0.31
N LEU A 260 7.61 -12.91 -0.52
CA LEU A 260 8.53 -12.56 0.56
C LEU A 260 7.92 -11.59 1.58
N ALA A 261 6.98 -10.72 1.18
CA ALA A 261 6.29 -9.78 2.07
C ALA A 261 5.49 -10.47 3.19
N GLU A 262 5.19 -11.77 3.06
CA GLU A 262 4.66 -12.60 4.16
C GLU A 262 5.65 -12.78 5.33
N ARG A 263 6.93 -12.45 5.16
CA ARG A 263 7.96 -12.43 6.19
C ARG A 263 8.58 -11.02 6.25
N PRO A 264 8.01 -10.10 7.04
CA PRO A 264 8.39 -8.68 7.02
C PRO A 264 9.88 -8.43 7.25
N SER A 265 10.51 -9.20 8.15
CA SER A 265 11.95 -9.10 8.44
C SER A 265 12.84 -9.45 7.24
N LEU A 266 12.51 -10.51 6.49
CA LEU A 266 13.26 -10.88 5.29
C LEU A 266 13.05 -9.89 4.15
N PHE A 267 11.83 -9.37 4.03
CA PHE A 267 11.49 -8.35 3.04
C PHE A 267 12.29 -7.06 3.29
N GLN A 268 12.34 -6.58 4.54
CA GLN A 268 13.10 -5.38 4.88
C GLN A 268 14.60 -5.53 4.59
N ASN A 269 15.20 -6.66 4.99
CA ASN A 269 16.61 -6.95 4.69
C ASN A 269 16.89 -7.01 3.17
N CYS A 270 15.92 -7.48 2.37
CA CYS A 270 16.02 -7.44 0.90
C CYS A 270 16.00 -6.00 0.35
N LEU A 271 15.14 -5.13 0.89
CA LEU A 271 15.12 -3.71 0.51
C LEU A 271 16.42 -3.01 0.91
N ASP A 272 16.99 -3.33 2.07
CA ASP A 272 18.27 -2.78 2.48
C ASP A 272 19.39 -3.19 1.50
N PHE A 273 19.46 -4.47 1.15
CA PHE A 273 20.42 -4.98 0.17
C PHE A 273 20.21 -4.40 -1.24
N PHE A 274 18.95 -4.23 -1.66
CA PHE A 274 18.59 -3.55 -2.89
C PHE A 274 19.13 -2.12 -2.88
N SER A 275 18.86 -1.37 -1.80
CA SER A 275 19.29 0.02 -1.69
C SER A 275 20.81 0.18 -1.72
N GLU A 276 21.55 -0.72 -1.07
CA GLU A 276 23.02 -0.71 -1.10
C GLU A 276 23.56 -0.98 -2.52
N ALA A 277 22.95 -1.92 -3.25
CA ALA A 277 23.34 -2.22 -4.62
C ALA A 277 23.04 -1.05 -5.58
N ARG A 278 21.85 -0.42 -5.44
CA ARG A 278 21.47 0.76 -6.24
C ARG A 278 22.31 1.98 -5.88
N GLU A 279 22.55 2.25 -4.60
CA GLU A 279 23.44 3.32 -4.12
C GLU A 279 24.80 3.25 -4.79
N ARG A 280 25.38 2.04 -4.85
CA ARG A 280 26.67 1.82 -5.51
C ARG A 280 26.60 2.09 -7.01
N ILE A 281 25.60 1.53 -7.70
CA ILE A 281 25.44 1.71 -9.16
C ILE A 281 25.25 3.19 -9.52
N LEU A 282 24.38 3.89 -8.79
CA LEU A 282 24.09 5.30 -9.02
C LEU A 282 25.30 6.18 -8.70
N SER A 283 26.00 5.92 -7.59
CA SER A 283 27.25 6.62 -7.25
C SER A 283 28.33 6.41 -8.32
N ASP A 284 28.52 5.17 -8.79
CA ASP A 284 29.49 4.85 -9.85
C ASP A 284 29.11 5.53 -11.17
N SER A 285 27.81 5.54 -11.52
CA SER A 285 27.31 6.23 -12.72
C SER A 285 27.47 7.75 -12.63
N PHE A 286 27.30 8.35 -11.45
CA PHE A 286 27.53 9.77 -11.23
C PHE A 286 29.02 10.09 -11.36
N TYR A 287 29.90 9.25 -10.79
CA TYR A 287 31.34 9.41 -10.93
C TYR A 287 31.79 9.34 -12.39
N VAL A 288 31.23 8.42 -13.18
CA VAL A 288 31.48 8.33 -14.62
C VAL A 288 30.98 9.59 -15.33
N ALA A 289 29.81 10.11 -14.98
CA ALA A 289 29.31 11.36 -15.56
C ALA A 289 30.21 12.57 -15.24
N LEU A 290 30.77 12.62 -14.03
CA LEU A 290 31.72 13.67 -13.62
C LEU A 290 33.05 13.58 -14.37
N THR A 291 33.66 12.39 -14.42
CA THR A 291 35.06 12.21 -14.87
C THR A 291 35.22 11.69 -16.30
N GLY A 292 34.16 11.13 -16.89
CA GLY A 292 34.19 10.39 -18.18
C GLY A 292 34.91 9.05 -18.13
N THR A 293 35.41 8.66 -16.96
CA THR A 293 36.13 7.41 -16.73
C THR A 293 35.36 6.55 -15.76
N SER A 294 35.17 5.27 -16.12
CA SER A 294 34.74 4.29 -15.14
C SER A 294 35.86 4.00 -14.13
N GLN A 295 35.51 3.51 -12.94
CA GLN A 295 36.46 3.11 -11.91
C GLN A 295 37.47 2.04 -12.39
N LEU A 296 37.17 1.32 -13.47
CA LEU A 296 38.07 0.38 -14.14
C LEU A 296 39.02 1.02 -15.18
N GLY A 297 39.01 2.35 -15.33
CA GLY A 297 39.90 3.08 -16.25
C GLY A 297 39.50 3.01 -17.73
N THR A 298 38.31 2.48 -18.05
CA THR A 298 37.74 2.56 -19.39
C THR A 298 37.09 3.92 -19.60
N GLU A 299 37.59 4.67 -20.59
CA GLU A 299 37.01 5.92 -21.06
C GLU A 299 35.73 5.64 -21.87
N ASP A 300 34.63 6.29 -21.49
CA ASP A 300 33.41 6.28 -22.31
C ASP A 300 33.40 7.53 -23.19
N GLN A 301 33.80 7.39 -24.46
CA GLN A 301 33.84 8.50 -25.42
C GLN A 301 32.46 9.10 -25.75
N SER A 302 31.37 8.46 -25.31
CA SER A 302 30.01 8.95 -25.57
C SER A 302 29.56 10.04 -24.60
N VAL A 303 30.17 10.14 -23.40
CA VAL A 303 29.78 11.08 -22.35
C VAL A 303 30.84 12.16 -22.21
N LYS A 304 30.45 13.43 -22.40
CA LYS A 304 31.34 14.56 -22.09
C LYS A 304 31.41 14.73 -20.57
N PRO A 305 32.60 14.64 -19.94
CA PRO A 305 32.74 14.78 -18.50
C PRO A 305 32.24 16.13 -18.00
N ILE A 306 31.45 16.14 -16.94
CA ILE A 306 30.98 17.39 -16.31
C ILE A 306 32.17 18.19 -15.74
N ASP A 307 33.24 17.51 -15.28
CA ASP A 307 34.45 18.17 -14.74
C ASP A 307 35.18 19.07 -15.76
N MET A 308 34.95 18.90 -17.08
CA MET A 308 35.49 19.82 -18.09
C MET A 308 34.93 21.24 -17.96
N LEU A 309 33.77 21.39 -17.32
CA LEU A 309 33.08 22.66 -17.12
C LEU A 309 33.42 23.33 -15.78
N ALA A 310 34.37 22.78 -15.00
CA ALA A 310 34.74 23.32 -13.68
C ALA A 310 35.21 24.80 -13.69
N HIS A 311 35.57 25.35 -14.86
CA HIS A 311 35.91 26.77 -15.03
C HIS A 311 34.69 27.71 -14.98
N ASP A 312 33.47 27.18 -15.17
CA ASP A 312 32.21 27.91 -15.05
C ASP A 312 31.41 27.31 -13.87
N PRO A 313 31.52 27.89 -12.66
CA PRO A 313 30.91 27.37 -11.44
C PRO A 313 29.40 27.16 -11.55
N LEU A 314 28.68 28.09 -12.21
CA LEU A 314 27.22 28.04 -12.32
C LEU A 314 26.78 26.89 -13.20
N ARG A 315 27.45 26.72 -14.35
CA ARG A 315 27.14 25.62 -15.26
C ARG A 315 27.55 24.26 -14.68
N TYR A 316 28.72 24.19 -14.05
CA TYR A 316 29.20 22.96 -13.41
C TYR A 316 28.24 22.47 -12.33
N VAL A 317 27.82 23.35 -11.41
CA VAL A 317 26.84 23.01 -10.38
C VAL A 317 25.46 22.71 -10.99
N GLY A 318 25.04 23.46 -12.00
CA GLY A 318 23.79 23.23 -12.72
C GLY A 318 23.72 21.86 -13.37
N ASP A 319 24.79 21.42 -14.05
CA ASP A 319 24.86 20.12 -14.73
C ASP A 319 24.93 18.96 -13.71
N MET A 320 25.63 19.14 -12.59
CA MET A 320 25.63 18.15 -11.49
C MET A 320 24.24 17.98 -10.87
N LEU A 321 23.54 19.08 -10.58
CA LEU A 321 22.18 19.05 -10.03
C LEU A 321 21.18 18.49 -11.04
N ALA A 322 21.32 18.82 -12.32
CA ALA A 322 20.48 18.29 -13.39
C ALA A 322 20.64 16.76 -13.53
N TRP A 323 21.87 16.27 -13.46
CA TRP A 323 22.14 14.82 -13.49
C TRP A 323 21.47 14.12 -12.30
N ILE A 324 21.66 14.63 -11.09
CA ILE A 324 21.06 14.05 -9.87
C ILE A 324 19.54 14.10 -9.96
N HIS A 325 18.96 15.21 -10.42
CA HIS A 325 17.53 15.31 -10.64
C HIS A 325 17.01 14.28 -11.65
N SER A 326 17.68 14.12 -12.80
CA SER A 326 17.32 13.10 -13.78
C SER A 326 17.42 11.69 -13.21
N ALA A 327 18.48 11.39 -12.46
CA ALA A 327 18.67 10.11 -11.80
C ALA A 327 17.55 9.84 -10.77
N THR A 328 17.23 10.82 -9.91
CA THR A 328 16.15 10.71 -8.92
C THR A 328 14.79 10.46 -9.58
N VAL A 329 14.46 11.18 -10.66
CA VAL A 329 13.20 10.97 -11.38
C VAL A 329 13.16 9.57 -12.01
N SER A 330 14.23 9.17 -12.70
CA SER A 330 14.30 7.85 -13.33
C SER A 330 14.24 6.70 -12.32
N GLU A 331 14.87 6.86 -11.14
CA GLU A 331 14.84 5.86 -10.08
C GLU A 331 13.43 5.76 -9.48
N ARG A 332 12.80 6.91 -9.23
CA ARG A 332 11.43 6.95 -8.73
C ARG A 332 10.49 6.26 -9.70
N GLU A 333 10.54 6.58 -10.99
CA GLU A 333 9.71 5.92 -12.01
C GLU A 333 9.97 4.40 -12.08
N ALA A 334 11.23 3.98 -12.04
CA ALA A 334 11.57 2.55 -12.09
C ALA A 334 11.06 1.80 -10.85
N LEU A 335 11.16 2.40 -9.67
CA LEU A 335 10.65 1.84 -8.43
C LEU A 335 9.12 1.91 -8.34
N GLU A 336 8.49 2.93 -8.91
CA GLU A 336 7.03 3.00 -9.06
C GLU A 336 6.53 1.80 -9.89
N VAL A 337 7.20 1.48 -11.00
CA VAL A 337 6.88 0.31 -11.82
C VAL A 337 7.06 -1.02 -11.05
N LEU A 338 8.07 -1.09 -10.17
CA LEU A 338 8.36 -2.28 -9.38
C LEU A 338 7.39 -2.47 -8.21
N PHE A 339 7.04 -1.40 -7.48
CA PHE A 339 6.31 -1.47 -6.21
C PHE A 339 4.87 -0.92 -6.23
N VAL A 340 4.57 0.13 -7.00
CA VAL A 340 3.23 0.79 -6.96
C VAL A 340 2.18 -0.01 -7.70
N ALA A 341 2.56 -0.75 -8.75
CA ALA A 341 1.68 -1.76 -9.36
C ALA A 341 1.26 -2.88 -8.38
N GLU A 342 1.94 -3.01 -7.24
CA GLU A 342 1.75 -4.08 -6.25
C GLU A 342 1.34 -3.58 -4.86
N GLY A 343 1.18 -2.27 -4.64
CA GLY A 343 1.04 -1.69 -3.30
C GLY A 343 -0.11 -2.29 -2.48
N GLU A 344 -1.24 -2.59 -3.11
CA GLU A 344 -2.39 -3.23 -2.45
C GLU A 344 -2.14 -4.72 -2.14
N GLU A 345 -1.38 -5.42 -2.97
CA GLU A 345 -1.06 -6.84 -2.80
C GLU A 345 0.08 -7.05 -1.80
N LEU A 346 1.06 -6.15 -1.76
CA LEU A 346 2.10 -6.11 -0.72
C LEU A 346 1.48 -5.82 0.65
N ALA A 347 0.55 -4.87 0.74
CA ALA A 347 -0.20 -4.61 1.96
C ALA A 347 -0.97 -5.86 2.45
N LYS A 348 -1.57 -6.64 1.53
CA LYS A 348 -2.20 -7.94 1.85
C LYS A 348 -1.17 -8.97 2.34
N GLY A 349 0.01 -9.03 1.71
CA GLY A 349 1.13 -9.88 2.14
C GLY A 349 1.62 -9.56 3.55
N PHE A 350 1.79 -8.29 3.89
CA PHE A 350 2.18 -7.86 5.23
C PHE A 350 1.13 -8.19 6.30
N LYS A 351 -0.17 -8.05 5.99
CA LYS A 351 -1.25 -8.45 6.90
C LYS A 351 -1.23 -9.96 7.12
N SER A 352 -1.16 -10.75 6.05
CA SER A 352 -1.07 -12.21 6.12
C SER A 352 0.19 -12.70 6.86
N GLY A 353 1.32 -12.02 6.68
CA GLY A 353 2.57 -12.33 7.38
C GLY A 353 2.50 -12.03 8.87
N ARG A 354 1.95 -10.86 9.23
CA ARG A 354 1.71 -10.47 10.63
C ARG A 354 0.73 -11.39 11.35
N ASP A 355 -0.31 -11.86 10.66
CA ASP A 355 -1.27 -12.81 11.23
C ASP A 355 -0.68 -14.23 11.37
N ALA A 356 0.32 -14.59 10.57
CA ALA A 356 1.00 -15.89 10.62
C ALA A 356 2.23 -15.92 11.54
N GLU A 357 2.81 -14.77 11.89
CA GLU A 357 3.85 -14.66 12.93
C GLU A 357 3.18 -14.76 14.31
N ILE A 358 3.33 -15.94 14.93
CA ILE A 358 2.70 -16.40 16.19
C ILE A 358 2.93 -15.47 17.42
N TRP A 359 3.65 -14.35 17.29
CA TRP A 359 4.04 -13.46 18.39
C TRP A 359 3.04 -12.34 18.76
N ARG A 360 1.81 -12.37 18.23
CA ARG A 360 0.73 -11.44 18.66
C ARG A 360 0.14 -11.75 20.05
N LEU A 361 0.59 -12.81 20.72
CA LEU A 361 0.13 -13.17 22.07
C LEU A 361 0.97 -12.54 23.22
N ILE A 362 2.03 -11.78 22.92
CA ILE A 362 2.89 -11.17 23.97
C ILE A 362 3.06 -9.64 23.80
N ALA A 363 2.75 -9.06 22.65
CA ALA A 363 2.75 -7.61 22.51
C ALA A 363 1.39 -7.05 22.96
N GLU A 364 1.37 -6.49 24.17
CA GLU A 364 0.28 -5.70 24.73
C GLU A 364 -0.13 -4.56 23.77
N ASP A 365 -1.43 -4.22 23.81
CA ASP A 365 -2.06 -3.05 23.18
C ASP A 365 -1.16 -1.81 23.21
N ASP A 366 -0.88 -1.20 22.04
CA ASP A 366 -0.75 0.26 21.79
C ASP A 366 0.09 0.65 20.55
N GLU A 367 0.58 -0.28 19.71
CA GLU A 367 1.16 0.11 18.43
C GLU A 367 0.06 0.34 17.38
N VAL A 368 -0.28 1.62 17.19
CA VAL A 368 -1.09 2.18 16.10
C VAL A 368 -0.91 1.35 14.83
N GLU A 369 -2.04 0.91 14.25
CA GLU A 369 -2.10 0.35 12.90
C GLU A 369 -1.48 1.36 11.91
N ALA A 370 -0.16 1.31 11.75
CA ALA A 370 0.53 2.08 10.74
C ALA A 370 0.18 1.44 9.40
N ASP A 371 -0.85 1.98 8.75
CA ASP A 371 -1.14 1.72 7.36
C ASP A 371 0.17 1.90 6.57
N PHE A 372 0.64 0.81 5.98
CA PHE A 372 1.86 0.83 5.17
C PHE A 372 1.64 1.77 3.98
N ASN A 373 2.22 2.96 4.05
CA ASN A 373 2.17 3.92 2.96
C ASN A 373 3.26 3.56 1.94
N ALA A 374 2.86 2.80 0.91
CA ALA A 374 3.74 2.37 -0.16
C ALA A 374 4.46 3.54 -0.85
N LEU A 375 3.81 4.70 -1.00
CA LEU A 375 4.43 5.90 -1.60
C LEU A 375 5.50 6.52 -0.70
N LYS A 376 5.31 6.49 0.62
CA LYS A 376 6.32 6.96 1.56
C LYS A 376 7.53 6.03 1.58
N ALA A 377 7.30 4.72 1.69
CA ALA A 377 8.37 3.72 1.66
C ALA A 377 9.16 3.75 0.33
N LEU A 378 8.48 4.04 -0.77
CA LEU A 378 9.09 4.26 -2.08
C LEU A 378 10.00 5.48 -2.09
N ASN A 379 9.53 6.64 -1.63
CA ASN A 379 10.35 7.85 -1.57
C ASN A 379 11.55 7.68 -0.64
N ASP A 380 11.37 7.00 0.50
CA ASP A 380 12.45 6.66 1.43
C ASP A 380 13.50 5.74 0.78
N LEU A 381 13.07 4.81 -0.10
CA LEU A 381 13.97 3.95 -0.86
C LEU A 381 14.76 4.72 -1.91
N VAL A 382 14.10 5.58 -2.71
CA VAL A 382 14.77 6.45 -3.70
C VAL A 382 15.83 7.34 -3.03
N ASP A 383 15.51 7.89 -1.86
CA ASP A 383 16.42 8.76 -1.11
C ASP A 383 17.67 8.00 -0.62
N ARG A 384 17.51 6.72 -0.24
CA ARG A 384 18.64 5.84 0.08
C ARG A 384 19.47 5.48 -1.14
N ASP A 385 18.82 5.19 -2.27
CA ASP A 385 19.46 4.82 -3.52
C ASP A 385 20.30 5.98 -4.10
N ILE A 386 19.85 7.22 -3.93
CA ILE A 386 20.58 8.42 -4.39
C ILE A 386 21.68 8.85 -3.39
N SER A 387 21.69 8.33 -2.15
CA SER A 387 22.55 8.82 -1.05
C SER A 387 24.04 8.85 -1.39
N GLY A 388 24.54 7.82 -2.08
CA GLY A 388 25.93 7.72 -2.50
C GLY A 388 26.34 8.83 -3.47
N ALA A 389 25.52 9.06 -4.51
CA ALA A 389 25.72 10.14 -5.46
C ALA A 389 25.55 11.52 -4.81
N ALA A 390 24.61 11.67 -3.87
CA ALA A 390 24.38 12.91 -3.12
C ALA A 390 25.58 13.30 -2.25
N ARG A 391 26.30 12.33 -1.65
CA ARG A 391 27.55 12.60 -0.91
C ARG A 391 28.65 13.16 -1.81
N VAL A 392 28.82 12.60 -3.01
CA VAL A 392 29.78 13.09 -4.00
C VAL A 392 29.40 14.50 -4.47
N LEU A 393 28.11 14.71 -4.76
CA LEU A 393 27.56 16.02 -5.14
C LEU A 393 27.89 17.06 -4.07
N ARG A 394 27.62 16.75 -2.80
CA ARG A 394 27.90 17.64 -1.67
C ARG A 394 29.37 18.05 -1.63
N GLN A 395 30.28 17.08 -1.68
CA GLN A 395 31.71 17.37 -1.63
C GLN A 395 32.15 18.30 -2.78
N ARG A 396 31.69 18.04 -4.00
CA ARG A 396 32.02 18.87 -5.17
C ARG A 396 31.42 20.26 -5.08
N MET A 397 30.17 20.39 -4.67
CA MET A 397 29.50 21.68 -4.53
C MET A 397 30.10 22.52 -3.40
N GLU A 398 30.44 21.93 -2.25
CA GLU A 398 31.13 22.63 -1.16
C GLU A 398 32.46 23.21 -1.63
N GLN A 399 33.23 22.46 -2.44
CA GLN A 399 34.48 22.95 -3.03
C GLN A 399 34.24 24.15 -3.96
N VAL A 400 33.23 24.08 -4.83
CA VAL A 400 32.90 25.16 -5.76
C VAL A 400 32.42 26.41 -5.02
N ILE A 401 31.60 26.24 -3.97
CA ILE A 401 31.13 27.34 -3.14
C ILE A 401 32.31 28.03 -2.46
N GLN A 402 33.21 27.27 -1.83
CA GLN A 402 34.36 27.82 -1.10
C GLN A 402 35.41 28.47 -2.02
N ALA A 403 35.59 27.93 -3.23
CA ALA A 403 36.53 28.47 -4.22
C ALA A 403 36.02 29.75 -4.91
N ASN A 404 34.76 30.12 -4.71
CA ASN A 404 34.18 31.30 -5.33
C ASN A 404 34.56 32.57 -4.57
N GLU A 405 35.22 33.49 -5.28
CA GLU A 405 35.71 34.77 -4.75
C GLU A 405 34.78 35.94 -5.09
N ASP A 406 33.84 35.77 -6.03
CA ASP A 406 32.98 36.84 -6.53
C ASP A 406 31.57 36.80 -5.90
N THR A 407 31.08 37.97 -5.47
CA THR A 407 29.77 38.13 -4.80
C THR A 407 28.58 37.73 -5.69
N ILE A 408 28.56 38.16 -6.96
CA ILE A 408 27.42 37.92 -7.86
C ILE A 408 27.28 36.43 -8.21
N PRO A 409 28.34 35.71 -8.64
CA PRO A 409 28.27 34.27 -8.85
C PRO A 409 27.92 33.49 -7.58
N ALA A 410 28.39 33.92 -6.39
CA ALA A 410 28.04 33.26 -5.13
C ALA A 410 26.54 33.32 -4.84
N TYR A 411 25.91 34.48 -5.04
CA TYR A 411 24.46 34.63 -4.90
C TYR A 411 23.68 33.85 -5.97
N LYS A 412 24.15 33.87 -7.23
CA LYS A 412 23.54 33.07 -8.31
C LYS A 412 23.59 31.57 -8.02
N LEU A 413 24.69 31.08 -7.45
CA LEU A 413 24.81 29.68 -7.01
C LEU A 413 23.78 29.37 -5.93
N ALA A 414 23.66 30.21 -4.89
CA ALA A 414 22.66 30.01 -3.84
C ALA A 414 21.23 29.88 -4.40
N ASN A 415 20.85 30.77 -5.33
CA ASN A 415 19.53 30.72 -5.98
C ASN A 415 19.34 29.48 -6.86
N LEU A 416 20.38 29.04 -7.57
CA LEU A 416 20.34 27.80 -8.36
C LEU A 416 20.12 26.59 -7.45
N VAL A 417 20.83 26.52 -6.32
CA VAL A 417 20.68 25.45 -5.32
C VAL A 417 19.28 25.47 -4.72
N ASN A 418 18.74 26.63 -4.36
CA ASN A 418 17.37 26.77 -3.86
C ASN A 418 16.32 26.31 -4.90
N PHE A 419 16.49 26.67 -6.18
CA PHE A 419 15.61 26.20 -7.25
C PHE A 419 15.56 24.67 -7.32
N TYR A 420 16.71 24.00 -7.26
CA TYR A 420 16.77 22.54 -7.23
C TYR A 420 16.23 21.97 -5.92
N ARG A 421 16.44 22.63 -4.77
CA ARG A 421 15.84 22.23 -3.48
C ARG A 421 14.32 22.13 -3.58
N ILE A 422 13.67 23.17 -4.12
CA ILE A 422 12.21 23.19 -4.34
C ILE A 422 11.80 22.08 -5.31
N THR A 423 12.59 21.84 -6.34
CA THR A 423 12.34 20.78 -7.34
C THR A 423 12.40 19.39 -6.68
N PHE A 424 13.45 19.09 -5.91
CA PHE A 424 13.58 17.83 -5.17
C PHE A 424 12.50 17.66 -4.09
N GLN A 425 12.11 18.74 -3.42
CA GLN A 425 11.03 18.73 -2.44
C GLN A 425 9.69 18.31 -3.08
N LYS A 426 9.44 18.71 -4.34
CA LYS A 426 8.25 18.27 -5.09
C LYS A 426 8.32 16.80 -5.51
N THR A 427 9.51 16.26 -5.77
CA THR A 427 9.67 14.88 -6.26
C THR A 427 9.72 13.84 -5.14
N LEU A 428 10.42 14.12 -4.03
CA LEU A 428 10.66 13.18 -2.91
C LEU A 428 9.89 13.52 -1.63
N GLY A 429 9.40 14.76 -1.52
CA GLY A 429 8.80 15.30 -0.30
C GLY A 429 9.82 16.01 0.61
N PRO A 430 9.32 16.74 1.62
CA PRO A 430 10.14 17.63 2.46
C PRO A 430 11.05 16.92 3.46
N SER A 431 10.86 15.63 3.73
CA SER A 431 11.60 14.85 4.73
C SER A 431 12.71 13.98 4.14
N SER A 432 13.10 14.18 2.88
CA SER A 432 14.16 13.40 2.24
C SER A 432 15.55 13.94 2.62
N ASN A 433 16.52 13.04 2.82
CA ASN A 433 17.90 13.40 3.14
C ASN A 433 18.53 14.22 2.01
N LEU A 434 18.17 13.96 0.75
CA LEU A 434 18.63 14.76 -0.38
C LEU A 434 18.17 16.22 -0.26
N VAL A 435 16.90 16.47 0.06
CA VAL A 435 16.38 17.84 0.23
C VAL A 435 17.06 18.56 1.40
N GLU A 436 17.29 17.86 2.50
CA GLU A 436 18.04 18.40 3.64
C GLU A 436 19.50 18.74 3.26
N LEU A 437 20.17 17.86 2.53
CA LEU A 437 21.53 18.07 2.04
C LEU A 437 21.62 19.29 1.10
N ILE A 438 20.69 19.42 0.14
CA ILE A 438 20.64 20.58 -0.75
C ILE A 438 20.33 21.87 0.03
N GLY A 439 19.46 21.82 1.04
CA GLY A 439 19.22 22.96 1.94
C GLY A 439 20.45 23.36 2.78
N GLY A 440 21.26 22.38 3.18
CA GLY A 440 22.57 22.65 3.79
C GLY A 440 23.52 23.36 2.82
N LEU A 441 23.57 22.93 1.56
CA LEU A 441 24.39 23.57 0.51
C LEU A 441 23.90 24.99 0.17
N GLU A 442 22.58 25.21 0.17
CA GLU A 442 21.98 26.55 -0.01
C GLU A 442 22.44 27.49 1.11
N THR A 443 22.34 27.02 2.36
CA THR A 443 22.78 27.77 3.55
C THR A 443 24.28 28.10 3.48
N GLU A 444 25.10 27.15 3.03
CA GLU A 444 26.54 27.33 2.85
C GLU A 444 26.85 28.34 1.73
N ALA A 445 26.15 28.28 0.60
CA ALA A 445 26.29 29.23 -0.49
C ALA A 445 25.92 30.66 -0.07
N LEU A 446 24.82 30.82 0.68
CA LEU A 446 24.44 32.11 1.27
C LEU A 446 25.48 32.60 2.30
N ARG A 447 26.04 31.68 3.11
CA ARG A 447 27.10 32.01 4.06
C ARG A 447 28.36 32.51 3.36
N GLN A 448 28.76 31.89 2.25
CA GLN A 448 29.91 32.35 1.46
C GLN A 448 29.62 33.72 0.85
N PHE A 449 28.45 33.94 0.25
CA PHE A 449 28.02 35.24 -0.26
C PHE A 449 28.14 36.35 0.81
N ARG A 450 27.67 36.06 2.04
CA ARG A 450 27.80 36.96 3.19
C ARG A 450 29.23 37.23 3.61
N ALA A 451 30.09 36.22 3.54
CA ALA A 451 31.51 36.39 3.84
C ALA A 451 32.16 37.33 2.83
N LEU A 452 31.95 37.10 1.52
CA LEU A 452 32.49 37.94 0.46
C LEU A 452 32.04 39.41 0.55
N ILE A 453 30.77 39.66 0.89
CA ILE A 453 30.27 41.03 1.12
C ILE A 453 30.96 41.67 2.31
N ARG A 454 31.10 40.95 3.43
CA ARG A 454 31.75 41.48 4.64
C ARG A 454 33.23 41.77 4.39
N ASP A 455 33.92 40.91 3.63
CA ASP A 455 35.30 41.13 3.24
C ASP A 455 35.41 42.34 2.33
N HIS A 456 34.49 42.50 1.36
CA HIS A 456 34.44 43.69 0.52
C HIS A 456 34.23 44.97 1.35
N ILE A 457 33.28 44.98 2.29
CA ILE A 457 33.05 46.12 3.19
C ILE A 457 34.29 46.39 4.04
N ALA A 458 34.97 45.35 4.55
CA ALA A 458 36.19 45.49 5.34
C ALA A 458 37.33 46.15 4.54
N THR A 459 37.48 45.79 3.26
CA THR A 459 38.47 46.43 2.38
C THR A 459 38.16 47.91 2.12
N LEU A 460 36.89 48.29 2.10
CA LEU A 460 36.41 49.64 1.84
C LEU A 460 36.36 50.54 3.09
N GLN A 461 36.70 50.04 4.28
CA GLN A 461 36.59 50.83 5.52
C GLN A 461 37.39 52.14 5.50
N GLY A 462 38.52 52.19 4.81
CA GLY A 462 39.32 53.40 4.63
C GLY A 462 38.69 54.44 3.70
N GLU A 463 37.85 54.01 2.76
CA GLU A 463 37.19 54.88 1.78
C GLU A 463 35.97 55.61 2.36
N PHE A 464 35.35 55.08 3.42
CA PHE A 464 34.23 55.72 4.14
C PHE A 464 34.60 57.03 4.89
N GLN A 465 35.82 57.53 4.73
CA GLN A 465 36.28 58.75 5.41
C GLN A 465 36.33 59.97 4.49
N HIS A 466 36.36 59.78 3.17
CA HIS A 466 36.62 60.87 2.21
C HIS A 466 35.39 61.11 1.32
N ALA A 467 34.62 62.14 1.63
CA ALA A 467 33.49 62.56 0.80
C ALA A 467 33.98 63.20 -0.52
N PRO A 468 33.33 62.91 -1.66
CA PRO A 468 33.58 63.61 -2.91
C PRO A 468 33.37 65.12 -2.78
N LEU A 469 34.21 65.91 -3.46
CA LEU A 469 34.12 67.38 -3.45
C LEU A 469 32.83 67.91 -4.10
N ASP A 470 32.22 67.13 -4.98
CA ASP A 470 30.98 67.45 -5.67
C ASP A 470 29.72 67.05 -4.87
N LEU A 471 29.89 66.49 -3.67
CA LEU A 471 28.82 65.92 -2.82
C LEU A 471 27.97 64.85 -3.53
N GLY A 472 28.50 64.23 -4.59
CA GLY A 472 27.85 63.14 -5.29
C GLY A 472 27.95 61.79 -4.56
N PRO A 473 27.21 60.77 -5.03
CA PRO A 473 27.32 59.41 -4.48
C PRO A 473 28.75 58.88 -4.67
N PRO A 474 29.44 58.41 -3.61
CA PRO A 474 30.80 57.93 -3.69
C PRO A 474 30.98 56.76 -4.67
N PRO A 475 32.19 56.55 -5.24
CA PRO A 475 32.43 55.47 -6.19
C PRO A 475 32.13 54.08 -5.60
N PHE A 476 32.46 53.86 -4.32
CA PHE A 476 32.13 52.59 -3.64
C PHE A 476 30.62 52.33 -3.62
N LEU A 477 29.80 53.38 -3.44
CA LEU A 477 28.34 53.26 -3.39
C LEU A 477 27.79 52.97 -4.79
N GLN A 478 28.31 53.66 -5.81
CA GLN A 478 27.90 53.40 -7.19
C GLN A 478 28.21 51.96 -7.62
N GLU A 479 29.37 51.43 -7.23
CA GLU A 479 29.75 50.06 -7.55
C GLU A 479 28.93 49.04 -6.75
N SER A 480 28.69 49.28 -5.45
CA SER A 480 27.84 48.40 -4.65
C SER A 480 26.39 48.39 -5.13
N LEU A 481 25.85 49.53 -5.58
CA LEU A 481 24.51 49.61 -6.17
C LEU A 481 24.42 48.85 -7.51
N LYS A 482 25.47 48.85 -8.34
CA LYS A 482 25.53 48.01 -9.56
C LYS A 482 25.53 46.53 -9.21
N GLN A 483 26.34 46.11 -8.23
CA GLN A 483 26.37 44.73 -7.76
C GLN A 483 25.01 44.31 -7.19
N LEU A 484 24.40 45.18 -6.36
CA LEU A 484 23.06 44.97 -5.81
C LEU A 484 22.00 44.86 -6.92
N ASN A 485 22.07 45.69 -7.97
CA ASN A 485 21.15 45.60 -9.10
C ASN A 485 21.26 44.24 -9.82
N ALA A 486 22.47 43.69 -9.96
CA ALA A 486 22.67 42.34 -10.51
C ALA A 486 22.12 41.24 -9.60
N ILE A 487 22.24 41.39 -8.28
CA ILE A 487 21.65 40.51 -7.26
C ILE A 487 20.12 40.57 -7.34
N CYS A 488 19.52 41.77 -7.36
CA CYS A 488 18.08 41.99 -7.51
C CYS A 488 17.55 41.38 -8.81
N LYS A 489 18.22 41.56 -9.95
CA LYS A 489 17.85 40.90 -11.22
C LYS A 489 17.85 39.37 -11.12
N THR A 490 18.82 38.81 -10.39
CA THR A 490 18.90 37.37 -10.19
C THR A 490 17.75 36.87 -9.31
N TYR A 491 17.43 37.60 -8.24
CA TYR A 491 16.30 37.28 -7.36
C TYR A 491 14.95 37.46 -8.08
N ASP A 492 14.82 38.49 -8.91
CA ASP A 492 13.60 38.76 -9.68
C ASP A 492 13.30 37.64 -10.68
N ALA A 493 14.34 37.19 -11.41
CA ALA A 493 14.25 36.08 -12.33
C ALA A 493 14.12 34.70 -11.66
N SER A 494 14.43 34.60 -10.36
CA SER A 494 14.28 33.35 -9.62
C SER A 494 12.80 33.08 -9.31
N LEU A 495 12.34 31.85 -9.58
CA LEU A 495 11.01 31.40 -9.19
C LEU A 495 10.96 31.22 -7.66
N SER A 496 10.72 32.30 -6.90
CA SER A 496 10.28 32.17 -5.50
C SER A 496 8.80 31.82 -5.48
N ALA A 497 8.44 30.74 -4.79
CA ALA A 497 7.06 30.31 -4.57
C ALA A 497 6.42 30.97 -3.33
N SER A 498 7.15 31.87 -2.66
CA SER A 498 6.72 32.53 -1.43
C SER A 498 5.82 33.72 -1.73
N GLU A 499 4.70 33.82 -1.00
CA GLU A 499 3.81 34.99 -1.09
C GLU A 499 4.46 36.26 -0.50
N ASP A 500 5.54 36.12 0.30
CA ASP A 500 6.24 37.23 0.95
C ASP A 500 7.72 37.33 0.49
N ARG A 501 7.90 37.58 -0.81
CA ARG A 501 9.23 37.81 -1.42
C ARG A 501 9.98 39.00 -0.82
N GLU A 502 9.24 40.00 -0.33
CA GLU A 502 9.83 41.20 0.24
C GLU A 502 10.54 40.89 1.57
N SER A 503 9.92 40.11 2.48
CA SER A 503 10.55 39.72 3.74
C SER A 503 11.78 38.82 3.57
N GLU A 504 11.78 37.92 2.59
CA GLU A 504 12.94 37.06 2.30
C GLU A 504 14.16 37.87 1.86
N PHE A 505 13.93 38.89 1.02
CA PHE A 505 14.98 39.73 0.46
C PHE A 505 15.49 40.79 1.47
N GLU A 506 14.74 41.10 2.53
CA GLU A 506 15.19 42.02 3.59
C GLU A 506 16.53 41.57 4.21
N ASN A 507 16.77 40.26 4.35
CA ASN A 507 18.05 39.75 4.87
C ASN A 507 19.22 40.05 3.92
N VAL A 508 18.99 39.97 2.61
CA VAL A 508 20.00 40.29 1.59
C VAL A 508 20.28 41.79 1.60
N LEU A 509 19.26 42.63 1.73
CA LEU A 509 19.43 44.09 1.87
C LEU A 509 20.18 44.45 3.16
N ALA A 510 19.87 43.79 4.28
CA ALA A 510 20.54 44.00 5.56
C ALA A 510 22.06 43.81 5.47
N GLU A 511 22.50 42.88 4.62
CA GLU A 511 23.91 42.52 4.48
C GLU A 511 24.59 43.26 3.32
N ALA A 512 23.95 43.32 2.15
CA ALA A 512 24.53 43.83 0.91
C ALA A 512 24.29 45.33 0.67
N PHE A 513 23.37 45.97 1.41
CA PHE A 513 22.97 47.36 1.18
C PHE A 513 23.15 48.26 2.41
N GLU A 514 22.66 47.84 3.58
CA GLU A 514 22.72 48.68 4.80
C GLU A 514 24.14 49.14 5.18
N PRO A 515 25.19 48.31 5.10
CA PRO A 515 26.53 48.76 5.50
C PRO A 515 27.06 49.91 4.64
N PHE A 516 26.74 49.92 3.34
CA PHE A 516 27.15 51.00 2.43
C PHE A 516 26.39 52.29 2.71
N MET A 517 25.08 52.20 2.99
CA MET A 517 24.28 53.35 3.38
C MET A 517 24.71 53.91 4.74
N ALA A 518 25.00 53.05 5.72
CA ALA A 518 25.52 53.46 7.02
C ALA A 518 26.89 54.14 6.89
N GLY A 519 27.74 53.68 5.96
CA GLY A 519 28.97 54.35 5.57
C GLY A 519 28.72 55.79 5.09
N CYS A 520 27.75 55.97 4.19
CA CYS A 520 27.36 57.29 3.69
C CYS A 520 26.76 58.19 4.80
N GLU A 521 25.91 57.63 5.67
CA GLU A 521 25.36 58.38 6.81
C GLU A 521 26.46 58.85 7.78
N ASN A 522 27.50 58.04 8.00
CA ASN A 522 28.64 58.43 8.82
C ASN A 522 29.51 59.51 8.15
N MET A 523 29.67 59.46 6.83
CA MET A 523 30.33 60.51 6.07
C MET A 523 29.58 61.84 6.21
N ALA A 524 28.24 61.81 6.04
CA ALA A 524 27.39 62.99 6.16
C ALA A 524 27.50 63.66 7.56
N LYS A 525 27.60 62.87 8.63
CA LYS A 525 27.76 63.37 10.02
C LYS A 525 29.07 64.14 10.25
N ASN A 526 30.11 63.85 9.49
CA ASN A 526 31.40 64.53 9.60
C ASN A 526 31.45 65.84 8.79
N MET A 527 30.40 66.15 8.03
CA MET A 527 30.28 67.35 7.22
C MET A 527 29.47 68.43 7.95
N ASN A 528 29.45 69.66 7.40
CA ASN A 528 28.49 70.66 7.88
C ASN A 528 27.04 70.19 7.57
N THR A 529 26.06 70.71 8.31
CA THR A 529 24.67 70.26 8.22
C THR A 529 24.11 70.32 6.80
N GLN A 530 24.43 71.38 6.06
CA GLN A 530 23.98 71.59 4.69
C GLN A 530 24.63 70.62 3.69
N ASN A 531 25.96 70.51 3.64
CA ASN A 531 26.63 69.61 2.71
C ASN A 531 26.36 68.15 3.07
N GLY A 532 26.23 67.82 4.35
CA GLY A 532 25.83 66.50 4.81
C GLY A 532 24.43 66.11 4.32
N ALA A 533 23.47 67.03 4.39
CA ALA A 533 22.12 66.82 3.87
C ALA A 533 22.10 66.68 2.32
N ILE A 534 22.80 67.56 1.59
CA ILE A 534 22.93 67.45 0.12
C ILE A 534 23.54 66.10 -0.28
N PHE A 535 24.65 65.72 0.35
CA PHE A 535 25.33 64.46 0.10
C PHE A 535 24.42 63.25 0.37
N LEU A 536 23.70 63.26 1.49
CA LEU A 536 22.81 62.17 1.86
C LEU A 536 21.63 62.05 0.89
N ILE A 537 21.03 63.16 0.46
CA ILE A 537 19.95 63.16 -0.54
C ILE A 537 20.45 62.60 -1.87
N ASN A 538 21.63 63.01 -2.34
CA ASN A 538 22.23 62.48 -3.57
C ASN A 538 22.48 60.96 -3.46
N CYS A 539 23.02 60.48 -2.34
CA CYS A 539 23.23 59.05 -2.09
C CYS A 539 21.91 58.27 -2.05
N ILE A 540 20.90 58.79 -1.36
CA ILE A 540 19.57 58.18 -1.26
C ILE A 540 18.89 58.14 -2.63
N SER A 541 18.95 59.22 -3.41
CA SER A 541 18.37 59.28 -4.76
C SER A 541 18.97 58.21 -5.69
N SER A 542 20.29 58.05 -5.66
CA SER A 542 20.98 56.98 -6.40
C SER A 542 20.56 55.58 -5.94
N ALA A 543 20.39 55.38 -4.64
CA ALA A 543 19.94 54.10 -4.07
C ALA A 543 18.49 53.78 -4.43
N VAL A 544 17.58 54.76 -4.30
CA VAL A 544 16.17 54.64 -4.69
C VAL A 544 16.05 54.29 -6.17
N SER A 545 16.76 55.01 -7.05
CA SER A 545 16.76 54.75 -8.50
C SER A 545 17.23 53.33 -8.85
N SER A 546 18.10 52.74 -8.02
CA SER A 546 18.63 51.40 -8.23
C SER A 546 17.67 50.29 -7.77
N LEU A 547 16.80 50.59 -6.79
CA LEU A 547 15.87 49.65 -6.16
C LEU A 547 14.45 49.72 -6.77
N GLU A 548 14.00 50.93 -7.15
CA GLU A 548 12.66 51.20 -7.67
C GLU A 548 12.17 50.27 -8.79
N PRO A 549 13.01 49.75 -9.71
CA PRO A 549 12.57 48.80 -10.73
C PRO A 549 12.04 47.46 -10.18
N PHE A 550 12.27 47.13 -8.91
CA PHE A 550 11.96 45.82 -8.32
C PHE A 550 10.83 45.91 -7.29
N GLU A 551 9.74 45.17 -7.50
CA GLU A 551 8.54 45.20 -6.64
C GLU A 551 8.84 44.82 -5.18
N PHE A 552 9.73 43.85 -4.96
CA PHE A 552 10.10 43.36 -3.62
C PHE A 552 10.99 44.32 -2.81
N THR A 553 11.22 45.55 -3.28
CA THR A 553 12.02 46.57 -2.58
C THR A 553 11.23 47.80 -2.16
N GLN A 554 9.91 47.80 -2.38
CA GLN A 554 9.04 48.98 -2.18
C GLN A 554 9.08 49.50 -0.75
N ARG A 555 9.02 48.62 0.26
CA ARG A 555 9.08 49.00 1.68
C ARG A 555 10.38 49.70 2.01
N ARG A 556 11.50 49.25 1.43
CA ARG A 556 12.80 49.88 1.64
C ARG A 556 12.90 51.22 0.93
N THR A 557 12.45 51.27 -0.32
CA THR A 557 12.41 52.50 -1.12
C THR A 557 11.56 53.59 -0.45
N ARG A 558 10.41 53.23 0.15
CA ARG A 558 9.58 54.16 0.93
C ARG A 558 10.34 54.74 2.13
N LYS A 559 11.00 53.90 2.94
CA LYS A 559 11.80 54.36 4.10
C LYS A 559 12.94 55.28 3.68
N LEU A 560 13.57 55.02 2.53
CA LEU A 560 14.63 55.87 1.98
C LEU A 560 14.07 57.23 1.55
N ARG A 561 12.92 57.27 0.87
CA ARG A 561 12.25 58.53 0.51
C ARG A 561 11.87 59.35 1.73
N GLU A 562 11.28 58.73 2.76
CA GLU A 562 10.98 59.40 4.04
C GLU A 562 12.22 60.04 4.67
N LYS A 563 13.38 59.36 4.63
CA LYS A 563 14.67 59.94 5.08
C LYS A 563 15.16 61.08 4.19
N SER A 564 14.96 60.99 2.88
CA SER A 564 15.32 62.05 1.92
C SER A 564 14.48 63.31 2.17
N ASP A 565 13.18 63.14 2.38
CA ASP A 565 12.24 64.23 2.65
C ASP A 565 12.61 64.96 3.96
N GLU A 566 13.00 64.20 4.99
CA GLU A 566 13.46 64.79 6.26
C GLU A 566 14.77 65.59 6.09
N ALA A 567 15.72 65.07 5.30
CA ALA A 567 16.94 65.80 4.97
C ALA A 567 16.65 67.06 4.13
N ALA A 568 15.67 67.00 3.21
CA ALA A 568 15.24 68.13 2.41
C ALA A 568 14.62 69.25 3.26
N LYS A 569 13.78 68.91 4.26
CA LYS A 569 13.28 69.89 5.23
C LYS A 569 14.42 70.59 5.98
N GLY A 570 15.46 69.83 6.35
CA GLY A 570 16.67 70.41 6.96
C GLY A 570 17.38 71.43 6.05
N LEU A 571 17.37 71.20 4.73
CA LEU A 571 17.87 72.17 3.75
C LEU A 571 16.96 73.39 3.63
N VAL A 572 15.63 73.23 3.67
CA VAL A 572 14.68 74.36 3.70
C VAL A 572 14.99 75.27 4.90
N THR A 573 15.15 74.70 6.10
CA THR A 573 15.52 75.46 7.29
C THR A 573 16.87 76.16 7.14
N SER A 574 17.86 75.51 6.53
CA SER A 574 19.18 76.11 6.27
C SER A 574 19.09 77.29 5.30
N GLN A 575 18.32 77.16 4.22
CA GLN A 575 18.11 78.21 3.22
C GLN A 575 17.29 79.37 3.80
N TYR A 576 16.29 79.07 4.61
CA TYR A 576 15.52 80.07 5.34
C TYR A 576 16.40 80.88 6.29
N HIS A 577 17.28 80.24 7.07
CA HIS A 577 18.28 80.96 7.89
C HIS A 577 19.27 81.77 7.05
N PHE A 578 19.61 81.33 5.84
CA PHE A 578 20.40 82.11 4.90
C PHE A 578 19.66 83.39 4.49
N PHE A 579 18.37 83.31 4.15
CA PHE A 579 17.55 84.49 3.85
C PHE A 579 17.41 85.43 5.06
N ARG A 580 17.17 84.92 6.27
CA ARG A 580 17.11 85.74 7.52
C ARG A 580 18.41 86.47 7.80
N ARG A 581 19.55 85.76 7.72
CA ARG A 581 20.86 86.34 8.04
C ARG A 581 21.34 87.28 6.93
N GLY A 582 21.12 86.93 5.67
CA GLY A 582 21.51 87.72 4.51
C GLY A 582 20.73 89.03 4.40
N SER A 583 19.45 89.03 4.77
CA SER A 583 18.59 90.23 4.79
C SER A 583 18.86 91.17 5.98
N GLY A 584 19.62 90.74 6.99
CA GLY A 584 19.80 91.50 8.24
C GLY A 584 18.57 91.50 9.16
N LEU A 585 17.50 90.78 8.80
CA LEU A 585 16.25 90.71 9.55
C LEU A 585 16.23 89.66 10.67
N ASP A 586 17.25 88.80 10.75
CA ASP A 586 17.32 87.69 11.72
C ASP A 586 17.04 88.12 13.17
N ALA A 587 17.68 89.19 13.62
CA ALA A 587 17.51 89.72 14.98
C ALA A 587 16.14 90.40 15.21
N ILE A 588 15.49 90.87 14.14
CA ILE A 588 14.16 91.48 14.21
C ILE A 588 13.12 90.37 14.27
N PHE A 589 13.23 89.36 13.41
CA PHE A 589 12.34 88.19 13.44
C PHE A 589 12.45 87.42 14.76
N SER A 590 13.65 87.22 15.31
CA SER A 590 13.78 86.56 16.61
C SER A 590 13.12 87.34 17.76
N LYS A 591 13.16 88.69 17.71
CA LYS A 591 12.44 89.52 18.70
C LYS A 591 10.92 89.46 18.51
N LEU A 592 10.46 89.39 17.26
CA LEU A 592 9.04 89.27 16.91
C LEU A 592 8.47 87.90 17.29
N GLU A 593 9.30 86.86 17.24
CA GLU A 593 8.96 85.49 17.65
C GLU A 593 8.90 85.32 19.17
N GLU A 594 9.64 86.13 19.94
CA GLU A 594 9.68 86.09 21.42
C GLU A 594 8.54 86.87 22.09
N ASP A 595 7.83 87.74 21.36
CA ASP A 595 6.74 88.58 21.87
C ASP A 595 5.36 88.10 21.41
N ASP A 596 4.55 87.62 22.36
CA ASP A 596 3.17 87.18 22.10
C ASP A 596 2.24 88.32 21.66
N GLU A 597 2.58 89.58 21.99
CA GLU A 597 1.78 90.77 21.63
C GLU A 597 2.22 91.44 20.31
N LYS A 598 3.30 90.95 19.66
CA LYS A 598 3.85 91.48 18.39
C LYS A 598 3.88 93.01 18.32
N SER A 599 4.29 93.67 19.40
CA SER A 599 4.10 95.12 19.54
C SER A 599 5.18 95.93 18.80
N ALA A 600 4.77 97.03 18.15
CA ALA A 600 5.65 97.95 17.43
C ALA A 600 6.72 98.62 18.33
N SER A 601 6.52 98.61 19.66
CA SER A 601 7.45 99.17 20.67
C SER A 601 8.81 98.47 20.74
N LEU A 602 8.97 97.32 20.08
CA LEU A 602 10.21 96.54 20.03
C LEU A 602 11.13 96.90 18.85
N LEU A 603 10.65 97.72 17.91
CA LEU A 603 11.38 98.15 16.72
C LEU A 603 12.21 99.40 17.03
N ASP A 604 13.54 99.27 17.01
CA ASP A 604 14.45 100.41 17.03
C ASP A 604 14.58 100.97 15.61
N GLU A 605 14.18 102.23 15.38
CA GLU A 605 14.25 102.91 14.08
C GLU A 605 15.63 102.79 13.43
N LYS A 606 16.71 102.83 14.23
CA LYS A 606 18.08 102.70 13.70
C LYS A 606 18.39 101.28 13.22
N ALA A 607 17.91 100.28 13.94
CA ALA A 607 18.06 98.88 13.55
C ALA A 607 17.21 98.56 12.32
N LEU A 608 16.01 99.14 12.23
CA LEU A 608 15.10 99.00 11.09
C LEU A 608 15.67 99.64 9.82
N SER A 609 16.23 100.86 9.92
CA SER A 609 16.92 101.53 8.81
C SER A 609 18.10 100.73 8.27
N GLN A 610 18.94 100.19 9.18
CA GLN A 610 20.09 99.35 8.82
C GLN A 610 19.66 98.03 8.17
N ALA A 611 18.60 97.39 8.68
CA ALA A 611 18.05 96.19 8.09
C ALA A 611 17.43 96.46 6.71
N SER A 612 16.78 97.61 6.50
CA SER A 612 16.23 98.02 5.20
C SER A 612 17.33 98.13 4.14
N GLN A 613 18.42 98.82 4.47
CA GLN A 613 19.56 98.95 3.56
C GLN A 613 20.23 97.60 3.27
N THR A 614 20.39 96.75 4.29
CA THR A 614 20.99 95.41 4.14
C THR A 614 20.10 94.50 3.28
N LEU A 615 18.78 94.58 3.45
CA LEU A 615 17.81 93.85 2.63
C LEU A 615 17.88 94.31 1.16
N ASP A 616 17.94 95.61 0.89
CA ASP A 616 18.04 96.15 -0.47
C ASP A 616 19.33 95.72 -1.19
N ASP A 617 20.45 95.63 -0.46
CA ASP A 617 21.72 95.15 -1.00
C ASP A 617 21.71 93.62 -1.26
N PHE A 618 20.92 92.87 -0.48
CA PHE A 618 20.85 91.40 -0.55
C PHE A 618 19.89 90.88 -1.63
N LEU A 619 18.69 91.45 -1.76
CA LEU A 619 17.63 90.96 -2.65
C LEU A 619 18.05 90.74 -4.12
N PRO A 620 18.89 91.58 -4.76
CA PRO A 620 19.28 91.39 -6.15
C PRO A 620 20.05 90.10 -6.43
N SER A 621 20.79 89.55 -5.45
CA SER A 621 21.56 88.29 -5.59
C SER A 621 21.01 87.15 -4.74
N ALA A 622 20.08 87.41 -3.81
CA ALA A 622 19.57 86.47 -2.82
C ALA A 622 19.16 85.11 -3.40
N LEU A 623 18.35 85.07 -4.47
CA LEU A 623 17.93 83.82 -5.10
C LEU A 623 19.08 83.07 -5.77
N MET A 624 19.97 83.79 -6.46
CA MET A 624 21.10 83.19 -7.15
C MET A 624 22.11 82.61 -6.17
N ASP A 625 22.37 83.32 -5.07
CA ASP A 625 23.26 82.88 -4.01
C ASP A 625 22.63 81.70 -3.22
N ALA A 626 21.33 81.74 -2.98
CA ALA A 626 20.60 80.60 -2.41
C ALA A 626 20.64 79.36 -3.32
N MET A 627 20.52 79.53 -4.64
CA MET A 627 20.68 78.41 -5.57
C MET A 627 22.13 77.93 -5.65
N ASP A 628 23.14 78.81 -5.52
CA ASP A 628 24.56 78.40 -5.49
C ASP A 628 24.89 77.57 -4.23
N ASN A 629 24.24 77.87 -3.10
CA ASN A 629 24.33 77.06 -1.87
C ASN A 629 23.89 75.60 -2.09
N LEU A 630 23.01 75.35 -3.05
CA LEU A 630 22.49 74.02 -3.39
C LEU A 630 23.05 73.46 -4.71
N LYS A 631 24.07 74.07 -5.32
CA LYS A 631 24.60 73.68 -6.65
C LYS A 631 25.05 72.22 -6.78
N HIS A 632 25.37 71.60 -5.65
CA HIS A 632 25.82 70.21 -5.58
C HIS A 632 24.67 69.20 -5.41
N LEU A 633 23.43 69.67 -5.23
CA LEU A 633 22.25 68.82 -5.22
C LEU A 633 21.94 68.36 -6.66
N GLN A 634 21.96 67.05 -6.90
CA GLN A 634 21.82 66.49 -8.24
C GLN A 634 20.39 66.61 -8.78
N ASP A 635 19.40 66.63 -7.89
CA ASP A 635 18.01 66.88 -8.26
C ASP A 635 17.73 68.39 -8.33
N SER A 636 17.80 68.93 -9.56
CA SER A 636 17.54 70.34 -9.83
C SER A 636 16.10 70.76 -9.52
N LYS A 637 15.14 69.84 -9.54
CA LYS A 637 13.73 70.14 -9.20
C LYS A 637 13.60 70.32 -7.70
N LEU A 638 14.18 69.39 -6.93
CA LEU A 638 14.21 69.49 -5.47
C LEU A 638 15.00 70.72 -5.00
N ALA A 639 16.11 71.07 -5.63
CA ALA A 639 16.87 72.29 -5.29
C ALA A 639 16.03 73.56 -5.41
N ARG A 640 15.22 73.62 -6.47
CA ARG A 640 14.29 74.73 -6.73
C ARG A 640 13.15 74.73 -5.70
N GLU A 641 12.50 73.59 -5.48
CA GLU A 641 11.41 73.45 -4.51
C GLU A 641 11.86 73.84 -3.09
N VAL A 642 13.04 73.39 -2.66
CA VAL A 642 13.62 73.75 -1.35
C VAL A 642 13.88 75.26 -1.23
N THR A 643 14.34 75.89 -2.30
CA THR A 643 14.64 77.34 -2.30
C THR A 643 13.37 78.17 -2.36
N GLU A 644 12.39 77.78 -3.17
CA GLU A 644 11.07 78.42 -3.25
C GLU A 644 10.34 78.31 -1.90
N GLU A 645 10.33 77.12 -1.27
CA GLU A 645 9.69 76.93 0.03
C GLU A 645 10.36 77.76 1.14
N ALA A 646 11.70 77.85 1.14
CA ALA A 646 12.44 78.69 2.09
C ALA A 646 12.20 80.19 1.86
N ALA A 647 12.12 80.61 0.60
CA ALA A 647 11.81 82.00 0.23
C ALA A 647 10.37 82.36 0.60
N GLU A 648 9.42 81.44 0.42
CA GLU A 648 8.02 81.61 0.82
C GLU A 648 7.89 81.73 2.35
N GLN A 649 8.59 80.88 3.12
CA GLN A 649 8.66 81.01 4.58
C GLN A 649 9.20 82.39 5.00
N PHE A 650 10.31 82.83 4.40
CA PHE A 650 10.86 84.16 4.65
C PHE A 650 9.87 85.29 4.31
N CYS A 651 9.15 85.19 3.17
CA CYS A 651 8.14 86.18 2.81
C CYS A 651 6.97 86.21 3.79
N ASN A 652 6.56 85.06 4.34
CA ASN A 652 5.46 84.98 5.31
C ASN A 652 5.84 85.60 6.66
N ASP A 653 7.10 85.49 7.09
CA ASP A 653 7.56 86.18 8.30
C ASP A 653 7.78 87.67 8.05
N PHE A 654 8.20 88.03 6.84
CA PHE A 654 8.26 89.42 6.43
C PHE A 654 6.86 90.07 6.40
N GLU A 655 5.81 89.33 5.99
CA GLU A 655 4.42 89.82 6.01
C GLU A 655 4.00 90.22 7.42
N GLN A 656 4.37 89.43 8.43
CA GLN A 656 4.12 89.76 9.85
C GLN A 656 4.89 91.02 10.29
N LEU A 657 6.12 91.21 9.80
CA LEU A 657 6.87 92.44 10.07
C LEU A 657 6.22 93.65 9.40
N GLU A 658 5.71 93.52 8.17
CA GLU A 658 4.97 94.59 7.48
C GLU A 658 3.67 94.96 8.22
N GLU A 659 2.95 93.97 8.77
CA GLU A 659 1.77 94.20 9.62
C GLU A 659 2.14 95.03 10.86
N VAL A 660 3.19 94.64 11.59
CA VAL A 660 3.64 95.35 12.81
C VAL A 660 4.13 96.77 12.49
N ILE A 661 4.83 96.98 11.36
CA ILE A 661 5.23 98.32 10.90
C ILE A 661 3.99 99.17 10.56
N THR A 662 2.98 98.57 9.95
CA THR A 662 1.73 99.28 9.58
C THR A 662 0.89 99.62 10.80
N GLU A 663 0.86 98.76 11.81
CA GLU A 663 0.20 99.03 13.10
C GLU A 663 0.94 100.11 13.90
N GLY A 664 2.27 100.03 13.99
CA GLY A 664 3.10 101.04 14.64
C GLY A 664 2.99 102.43 14.01
N ASP A 665 2.81 102.51 12.70
CA ASP A 665 2.56 103.77 12.00
C ASP A 665 1.15 104.31 12.22
N ASN A 666 0.15 103.47 12.44
CA ASN A 666 -1.19 103.94 12.78
C ASN A 666 -1.24 104.50 14.21
N ASP A 667 -0.43 103.96 15.13
CA ASP A 667 -0.33 104.41 16.52
C ASP A 667 0.51 105.69 16.69
N SER A 668 1.49 105.93 15.79
CA SER A 668 2.38 107.12 15.84
C SER A 668 1.79 108.38 15.19
N VAL A 669 0.72 108.26 14.39
CA VAL A 669 -0.01 109.40 13.78
C VAL A 669 -0.62 110.34 14.83
N ASP A 670 -0.76 109.90 16.09
CA ASP A 670 -1.21 110.74 17.21
C ASP A 670 -0.12 111.62 17.84
N SER A 671 1.15 111.51 17.41
CA SER A 671 2.31 112.28 17.91
C SER A 671 3.04 113.00 16.77
N GLU A 672 2.89 114.33 16.68
CA GLU A 672 3.36 115.19 15.57
C GLU A 672 4.91 115.29 15.38
N GLU A 673 5.74 114.44 16.01
CA GLU A 673 7.21 114.58 16.02
C GLU A 673 8.03 113.32 15.61
N GLU A 674 7.42 112.16 15.33
CA GLU A 674 8.17 110.94 14.92
C GLU A 674 7.92 110.60 13.43
N GLU A 675 9.00 110.39 12.66
CA GLU A 675 8.92 109.93 11.27
C GLU A 675 8.44 108.47 11.27
N GLY A 676 7.27 108.18 10.71
CA GLY A 676 6.70 106.82 10.72
C GLY A 676 7.68 105.76 10.22
N PHE A 677 7.68 104.57 10.82
CA PHE A 677 8.49 103.41 10.50
C PHE A 677 8.48 103.05 9.00
N ARG A 678 7.39 103.33 8.26
CA ARG A 678 7.33 103.10 6.79
C ARG A 678 8.13 104.10 5.96
N SER A 679 8.49 105.26 6.52
CA SER A 679 9.45 106.18 5.91
C SER A 679 10.89 105.64 6.00
N VAL A 680 11.17 104.85 7.05
CA VAL A 680 12.46 104.22 7.32
C VAL A 680 12.58 102.85 6.61
N PHE A 681 11.46 102.15 6.41
CA PHE A 681 11.41 100.85 5.76
C PHE A 681 10.31 100.81 4.66
N PRO A 682 10.63 101.19 3.41
CA PRO A 682 9.63 101.39 2.36
C PRO A 682 9.18 100.11 1.63
N ARG A 683 9.90 98.99 1.78
CA ARG A 683 9.66 97.74 1.04
C ARG A 683 8.39 97.03 1.51
N THR A 684 7.65 96.47 0.56
CA THR A 684 6.43 95.69 0.82
C THR A 684 6.63 94.21 0.53
N THR A 685 5.84 93.36 1.17
CA THR A 685 5.85 91.90 0.97
C THR A 685 5.60 91.55 -0.50
N ALA A 686 4.73 92.29 -1.18
CA ALA A 686 4.45 92.10 -2.60
C ALA A 686 5.67 92.35 -3.48
N GLU A 687 6.51 93.34 -3.17
CA GLU A 687 7.75 93.60 -3.89
C GLU A 687 8.78 92.48 -3.64
N ILE A 688 8.92 92.04 -2.38
CA ILE A 688 9.87 90.99 -2.00
C ILE A 688 9.48 89.65 -2.64
N ARG A 689 8.19 89.29 -2.64
CA ARG A 689 7.71 88.06 -3.29
C ARG A 689 7.99 88.05 -4.79
N VAL A 690 7.88 89.18 -5.49
CA VAL A 690 8.21 89.28 -6.93
C VAL A 690 9.72 89.15 -7.17
N LEU A 691 10.55 89.64 -6.25
CA LEU A 691 12.00 89.54 -6.34
C LEU A 691 12.53 88.14 -5.97
N LEU A 692 11.76 87.38 -5.18
CA LEU A 692 12.09 86.04 -4.70
C LEU A 692 11.28 84.90 -5.40
N SER A 693 10.56 85.20 -6.49
CA SER A 693 9.79 84.22 -7.29
C SER A 693 10.48 83.73 -8.55
#